data_AF-A0A2P6VMR1-F1
#
_entry.id   AF-A0A2P6VMR1-F1
#
_cell.length_a   1.000
_cell.length_b   1.000
_cell.length_c   1.000
_cell.angle_alpha   90.00
_cell.angle_beta   90.00
_cell.angle_gamma   90.00
#
_symmetry.space_group_name_H-M   'P 1'
#
loop_
_entity.id
_entity.type
_entity.pdbx_description
1 polymer ?
#
loop_
_entity_poly.entity_id
_entity_poly.type
_entity_poly.pdbx_seq_one_letter_code
_entity_poly.pdbx_strand_id
1 'polypeptide(L)'
;MDVDEAAFEAELAAFLAPDESAASLLARTFVVPLRTGLPLIDRFTSFRGGQVLEIASAAGCGRTTALLQVAATCILPEVLNGVAYGGHGAHVVFFDLDGKLDVIRVLEMLERRVAAAQVAAGVAEPDEEPVVHDCLPRLHVVRCHSSFELLASLRTLRPLLDRLSAAPGGLACLLLDNVAAHHWLDRAARGPPAGTGGAAAGGGGPVDLAKEGAPLTLYRVHAALAAELRSLQHRYRLPVIASKHTLLTAGGGGKGGNGKQQPADAWAHRDTMMKPWQDMVTHRILLRTEAAPDGGGGPGGGARPPTLRQARRVDGLQQLRWLAAPASNQMALIKDLRERTGAPISDVKSALQAANWDMDAAVGELRKKGLAAATKKASRHAAEGLVGLASGEGVAAVVEINSETDFVARNEQFRSLVGSAAAAALGVDALREGSAAELADAALRGAAMPDGGTVEEAVVGLAGSVRENVRLRRGFRLAAPGGVVGAYVHSAVAPGLGRIAGLVSLQSSSGALAGAAAVGAQELAHKLAMQVVGAVPRYLKRSQVPSAALEEESKLLREQALKSGKPEKIVDRIVAGRLDKFYGEVCLLEQAYIMDGDLKVQDVLKQSGKQLGADLQLTGFVRVQVGEGLEAEQKDFAAEVAETLKAAAV
;
A
#
# COMPACT_ATOMS: atom_id res chain seq x y z
N MET A 1 -9.20 -59.64 8.46
CA MET A 1 -7.94 -60.18 8.99
C MET A 1 -8.11 -60.17 10.48
N ASP A 2 -8.47 -61.31 11.05
CA ASP A 2 -8.59 -61.46 12.49
C ASP A 2 -7.20 -61.24 13.08
N VAL A 3 -7.07 -60.13 13.81
CA VAL A 3 -5.84 -59.83 14.52
C VAL A 3 -5.86 -60.72 15.74
N ASP A 4 -4.85 -61.58 15.85
CA ASP A 4 -4.63 -62.40 17.03
C ASP A 4 -4.42 -61.46 18.23
N GLU A 5 -5.49 -61.26 19.00
CA GLU A 5 -5.52 -60.35 20.15
C GLU A 5 -4.42 -60.68 21.15
N ALA A 6 -4.02 -61.96 21.27
CA ALA A 6 -2.94 -62.36 22.15
C ALA A 6 -1.56 -61.95 21.60
N ALA A 7 -1.36 -62.00 20.28
CA ALA A 7 -0.14 -61.50 19.64
C ALA A 7 -0.05 -59.98 19.70
N PHE A 8 -1.18 -59.28 19.52
CA PHE A 8 -1.26 -57.83 19.63
C PHE A 8 -1.03 -57.35 21.07
N GLU A 9 -1.60 -58.01 22.08
CA GLU A 9 -1.35 -57.67 23.48
C GLU A 9 0.08 -57.98 23.92
N ALA A 10 0.70 -59.06 23.41
CA ALA A 10 2.11 -59.36 23.68
C ALA A 10 3.06 -58.34 23.04
N GLU A 11 2.75 -57.87 21.83
CA GLU A 11 3.52 -56.84 21.12
C GLU A 11 3.33 -55.45 21.77
N LEU A 12 2.11 -55.15 22.25
CA LEU A 12 1.81 -53.92 23.00
C LEU A 12 2.49 -53.91 24.38
N ALA A 13 2.52 -55.06 25.07
CA ALA A 13 3.23 -55.22 26.35
C ALA A 13 4.76 -55.14 26.19
N ALA A 14 5.31 -55.53 25.03
CA ALA A 14 6.73 -55.38 24.72
C ALA A 14 7.12 -53.98 24.24
N PHE A 15 6.17 -53.21 23.66
CA PHE A 15 6.38 -51.84 23.18
C PHE A 15 6.35 -50.79 24.31
N LEU A 16 5.66 -51.09 25.40
CA LEU A 16 5.66 -50.26 26.60
C LEU A 16 6.96 -50.49 27.37
N ALA A 17 7.89 -49.54 27.28
CA ALA A 17 9.02 -49.47 28.19
C ALA A 17 8.51 -49.53 29.65
N PRO A 18 9.29 -50.08 30.62
CA PRO A 18 8.81 -50.43 31.97
C PRO A 18 8.13 -49.32 32.79
N ASP A 19 8.15 -48.07 32.31
CA ASP A 19 7.70 -46.88 33.02
C ASP A 19 6.42 -46.24 32.43
N GLU A 20 5.89 -46.71 31.29
CA GLU A 20 4.72 -46.09 30.65
C GLU A 20 3.50 -47.03 30.66
N SER A 21 2.46 -46.71 31.46
CA SER A 21 1.22 -47.50 31.51
C SER A 21 0.32 -47.25 30.29
N ALA A 22 -0.53 -48.21 29.92
CA ALA A 22 -1.54 -48.05 28.88
C ALA A 22 -2.44 -46.81 29.12
N ALA A 23 -2.63 -46.40 30.37
CA ALA A 23 -3.33 -45.18 30.76
C ALA A 23 -2.56 -43.90 30.38
N SER A 24 -1.23 -43.88 30.49
CA SER A 24 -0.38 -42.77 30.01
C SER A 24 -0.44 -42.65 28.49
N LEU A 25 -0.42 -43.77 27.78
CA LEU A 25 -0.51 -43.80 26.33
C LEU A 25 -1.90 -43.37 25.84
N LEU A 26 -2.98 -43.78 26.52
CA LEU A 26 -4.34 -43.31 26.27
C LEU A 26 -4.52 -41.82 26.61
N ALA A 27 -3.90 -41.32 27.69
CA ALA A 27 -3.91 -39.90 28.01
C ALA A 27 -3.21 -39.05 26.93
N ARG A 28 -2.19 -39.59 26.26
CA ARG A 28 -1.51 -38.94 25.12
C ARG A 28 -2.28 -39.03 23.81
N THR A 29 -3.22 -39.97 23.65
CA THR A 29 -4.04 -40.10 22.43
C THR A 29 -5.30 -39.23 22.46
N PHE A 30 -5.79 -38.83 23.63
CA PHE A 30 -6.84 -37.82 23.74
C PHE A 30 -6.23 -36.41 23.74
N VAL A 31 -6.13 -35.81 22.55
CA VAL A 31 -5.87 -34.37 22.43
C VAL A 31 -7.10 -33.64 22.97
N VAL A 32 -6.93 -32.90 24.08
CA VAL A 32 -7.96 -31.98 24.58
C VAL A 32 -8.37 -31.06 23.43
N PRO A 33 -9.65 -31.04 23.05
CA PRO A 33 -10.06 -30.25 21.89
C PRO A 33 -9.83 -28.77 22.16
N LEU A 34 -9.26 -28.08 21.18
CA LEU A 34 -9.10 -26.64 21.23
C LEU A 34 -10.48 -25.98 21.13
N ARG A 35 -10.77 -25.08 22.07
CA ARG A 35 -11.89 -24.14 21.98
C ARG A 35 -11.40 -22.84 21.37
N THR A 36 -12.14 -22.34 20.40
CA THR A 36 -11.83 -21.12 19.65
C THR A 36 -12.18 -19.84 20.42
N GLY A 37 -12.96 -19.96 21.50
CA GLY A 37 -13.50 -18.81 22.25
C GLY A 37 -14.67 -18.13 21.53
N LEU A 38 -15.09 -18.67 20.39
CA LEU A 38 -16.23 -18.18 19.60
C LEU A 38 -17.41 -19.12 19.86
N PRO A 39 -18.42 -18.71 20.66
CA PRO A 39 -19.49 -19.62 21.12
C PRO A 39 -20.22 -20.32 19.99
N LEU A 40 -20.37 -19.65 18.84
CA LEU A 40 -20.97 -20.27 17.66
C LEU A 40 -20.12 -21.44 17.16
N ILE A 41 -18.82 -21.26 17.02
CA ILE A 41 -17.90 -22.29 16.52
C ILE A 41 -17.76 -23.40 17.56
N ASP A 42 -17.57 -23.03 18.83
CA ASP A 42 -17.33 -23.98 19.92
C ASP A 42 -18.54 -24.84 20.29
N ARG A 43 -19.76 -24.32 20.06
CA ARG A 43 -21.00 -25.10 20.27
C ARG A 43 -21.17 -26.20 19.24
N PHE A 44 -20.72 -25.96 18.01
CA PHE A 44 -20.91 -26.90 16.90
C PHE A 44 -19.69 -27.78 16.65
N THR A 45 -18.49 -27.36 17.05
CA THR A 45 -17.24 -28.04 16.73
C THR A 45 -16.20 -27.94 17.85
N SER A 46 -15.46 -29.02 18.05
CA SER A 46 -14.32 -29.12 18.98
C SER A 46 -13.10 -29.54 18.15
N PHE A 47 -12.09 -28.67 18.02
CA PHE A 47 -10.98 -28.92 17.10
C PHE A 47 -9.91 -29.83 17.70
N ARG A 48 -9.54 -30.87 16.96
CA ARG A 48 -8.52 -31.85 17.36
C ARG A 48 -7.27 -31.71 16.49
N GLY A 49 -6.16 -32.25 17.00
CA GLY A 49 -4.93 -32.43 16.23
C GLY A 49 -5.19 -33.11 14.89
N GLY A 50 -4.63 -32.58 13.80
CA GLY A 50 -4.89 -33.11 12.45
C GLY A 50 -6.05 -32.44 11.71
N GLN A 51 -6.80 -31.53 12.33
CA GLN A 51 -7.86 -30.77 11.66
C GLN A 51 -7.39 -29.40 11.15
N VAL A 52 -7.94 -28.97 10.01
CA VAL A 52 -7.69 -27.65 9.42
C VAL A 52 -9.02 -26.91 9.24
N LEU A 53 -9.17 -25.78 9.92
CA LEU A 53 -10.30 -24.87 9.76
C LEU A 53 -9.93 -23.72 8.82
N GLU A 54 -10.72 -23.53 7.76
CA GLU A 54 -10.64 -22.37 6.88
C GLU A 54 -11.78 -21.39 7.16
N ILE A 55 -11.45 -20.17 7.58
CA ILE A 55 -12.39 -19.05 7.76
C ILE A 55 -12.34 -18.17 6.52
N ALA A 56 -13.37 -18.26 5.68
CA ALA A 56 -13.49 -17.50 4.44
C ALA A 56 -14.41 -16.29 4.63
N SER A 57 -14.04 -15.13 4.07
CA SER A 57 -14.93 -13.96 4.05
C SER A 57 -14.57 -12.95 2.97
N ALA A 58 -15.55 -12.11 2.60
CA ALA A 58 -15.28 -10.84 1.92
C ALA A 58 -14.51 -9.87 2.83
N ALA A 59 -14.00 -8.76 2.27
CA ALA A 59 -13.39 -7.68 3.04
C ALA A 59 -14.36 -7.15 4.12
N GLY A 60 -13.85 -6.82 5.30
CA GLY A 60 -14.63 -6.19 6.36
C GLY A 60 -15.45 -7.13 7.27
N CYS A 61 -15.49 -8.44 7.03
CA CYS A 61 -16.30 -9.37 7.84
C CYS A 61 -15.62 -9.91 9.13
N GLY A 62 -14.52 -9.31 9.60
CA GLY A 62 -13.89 -9.68 10.88
C GLY A 62 -13.11 -11.00 10.92
N ARG A 63 -12.60 -11.52 9.79
CA ARG A 63 -11.85 -12.79 9.76
C ARG A 63 -10.57 -12.79 10.60
N THR A 64 -9.78 -11.71 10.54
CA THR A 64 -8.55 -11.57 11.34
C THR A 64 -8.94 -11.44 12.81
N THR A 65 -10.01 -10.70 13.13
CA THR A 65 -10.56 -10.64 14.48
C THR A 65 -10.92 -12.02 15.02
N ALA A 66 -11.52 -12.89 14.21
CA ALA A 66 -11.81 -14.27 14.61
C ALA A 66 -10.53 -15.08 14.91
N LEU A 67 -9.48 -14.95 14.09
CA LEU A 67 -8.18 -15.59 14.36
C LEU A 67 -7.55 -15.07 15.66
N LEU A 68 -7.58 -13.75 15.88
CA LEU A 68 -7.03 -13.15 17.09
C LEU A 68 -7.80 -13.60 18.34
N GLN A 69 -9.12 -13.78 18.25
CA GLN A 69 -9.93 -14.32 19.35
C GLN A 69 -9.48 -15.73 19.74
N VAL A 70 -9.13 -16.57 18.76
CA VAL A 70 -8.54 -17.88 19.05
C VAL A 70 -7.17 -17.73 19.70
N ALA A 71 -6.30 -16.86 19.17
CA ALA A 71 -4.99 -16.62 19.75
C ALA A 71 -5.08 -16.18 21.22
N ALA A 72 -5.95 -15.20 21.52
CA ALA A 72 -6.20 -14.72 22.88
C ALA A 72 -6.74 -15.83 23.79
N THR A 73 -7.63 -16.70 23.29
CA THR A 73 -8.15 -17.85 24.06
C THR A 73 -7.06 -18.86 24.38
N CYS A 74 -6.12 -19.10 23.46
CA CYS A 74 -5.01 -20.03 23.68
C CYS A 74 -4.07 -19.52 24.78
N ILE A 75 -3.63 -18.26 24.68
CA ILE A 75 -2.56 -17.72 25.52
C ILE A 75 -3.01 -17.29 26.91
N LEU A 76 -4.28 -16.92 27.06
CA LEU A 76 -4.88 -16.55 28.35
C LEU A 76 -4.87 -17.78 29.28
N PRO A 77 -4.50 -17.66 30.57
CA PRO A 77 -4.50 -18.80 31.47
C PRO A 77 -5.92 -19.31 31.75
N GLU A 78 -6.03 -20.56 32.19
CA GLU A 78 -7.32 -21.09 32.66
C GLU A 78 -7.73 -20.43 33.98
N VAL A 79 -6.80 -20.46 34.95
CA VAL A 79 -6.91 -19.82 36.27
C VAL A 79 -5.56 -19.19 36.62
N LEU A 80 -5.57 -17.97 37.16
CA LEU A 80 -4.38 -17.32 37.73
C LEU A 80 -4.78 -16.55 38.99
N ASN A 81 -4.04 -16.74 40.09
CA ASN A 81 -4.32 -16.12 41.39
C ASN A 81 -5.78 -16.30 41.88
N GLY A 82 -6.38 -17.47 41.60
CA GLY A 82 -7.76 -17.79 42.00
C GLY A 82 -8.86 -17.21 41.11
N VAL A 83 -8.52 -16.42 40.08
CA VAL A 83 -9.47 -15.89 39.08
C VAL A 83 -9.48 -16.80 37.85
N ALA A 84 -10.66 -17.21 37.41
CA ALA A 84 -10.85 -18.00 36.20
C ALA A 84 -10.95 -17.10 34.96
N TYR A 85 -9.95 -17.17 34.08
CA TYR A 85 -9.89 -16.37 32.85
C TYR A 85 -10.40 -17.15 31.62
N GLY A 86 -10.54 -18.47 31.72
CA GLY A 86 -11.18 -19.30 30.71
C GLY A 86 -10.40 -19.44 29.40
N GLY A 87 -9.07 -19.29 29.46
CA GLY A 87 -8.17 -19.67 28.37
C GLY A 87 -7.43 -20.99 28.64
N HIS A 88 -6.39 -21.28 27.85
CA HIS A 88 -5.64 -22.54 27.93
C HIS A 88 -4.22 -22.41 28.51
N GLY A 89 -3.71 -21.19 28.66
CA GLY A 89 -2.32 -20.94 29.09
C GLY A 89 -1.28 -21.54 28.14
N ALA A 90 -1.64 -21.76 26.87
CA ALA A 90 -0.88 -22.51 25.90
C ALA A 90 -0.23 -21.60 24.85
N HIS A 91 0.85 -22.08 24.25
CA HIS A 91 1.55 -21.41 23.17
C HIS A 91 0.78 -21.47 21.85
N VAL A 92 0.89 -20.42 21.04
CA VAL A 92 0.34 -20.37 19.68
C VAL A 92 1.37 -19.77 18.72
N VAL A 93 1.46 -20.33 17.52
CA VAL A 93 2.27 -19.75 16.44
C VAL A 93 1.34 -19.11 15.41
N PHE A 94 1.49 -17.80 15.23
CA PHE A 94 0.70 -16.98 14.32
C PHE A 94 1.53 -16.57 13.12
N PHE A 95 1.11 -16.97 11.93
CA PHE A 95 1.70 -16.54 10.67
C PHE A 95 0.92 -15.36 10.11
N ASP A 96 1.59 -14.23 10.00
CA ASP A 96 1.08 -13.03 9.32
C ASP A 96 1.61 -13.02 7.89
N LEU A 97 0.72 -13.33 6.93
CA LEU A 97 1.07 -13.51 5.51
C LEU A 97 0.75 -12.28 4.66
N ASP A 98 0.03 -11.29 5.20
CA ASP A 98 -0.24 -10.03 4.50
C ASP A 98 0.36 -8.80 5.19
N GLY A 99 1.06 -9.00 6.30
CA GLY A 99 1.77 -7.94 7.02
C GLY A 99 0.84 -7.00 7.79
N LYS A 100 -0.42 -7.41 8.01
CA LYS A 100 -1.47 -6.56 8.59
C LYS A 100 -1.84 -6.95 10.02
N LEU A 101 -1.06 -7.83 10.66
CA LEU A 101 -1.29 -8.16 12.06
C LEU A 101 -1.08 -6.92 12.93
N ASP A 102 -2.15 -6.50 13.59
CA ASP A 102 -2.09 -5.47 14.62
C ASP A 102 -2.03 -6.14 16.01
N VAL A 103 -0.83 -6.12 16.60
CA VAL A 103 -0.58 -6.70 17.94
C VAL A 103 -1.36 -5.95 19.03
N ILE A 104 -1.65 -4.66 18.85
CA ILE A 104 -2.42 -3.87 19.82
C ILE A 104 -3.84 -4.42 19.94
N ARG A 105 -4.44 -4.89 18.84
CA ARG A 105 -5.75 -5.56 18.90
C ARG A 105 -5.77 -6.83 19.73
N VAL A 106 -4.65 -7.55 19.81
CA VAL A 106 -4.53 -8.71 20.71
C VAL A 106 -4.45 -8.26 22.16
N LEU A 107 -3.66 -7.21 22.44
CA LEU A 107 -3.54 -6.61 23.77
C LEU A 107 -4.90 -6.12 24.29
N GLU A 108 -5.58 -5.27 23.53
CA GLU A 108 -6.90 -4.73 23.90
C GLU A 108 -7.94 -5.84 24.14
N MET A 109 -7.79 -6.97 23.48
CA MET A 109 -8.68 -8.12 23.63
C MET A 109 -8.36 -8.93 24.88
N LEU A 110 -7.08 -9.11 25.19
CA LEU A 110 -6.65 -9.72 26.45
C LEU A 110 -7.06 -8.84 27.62
N GLU A 111 -6.76 -7.53 27.59
CA GLU A 111 -7.15 -6.56 28.61
C GLU A 111 -8.66 -6.63 28.89
N ARG A 112 -9.49 -6.54 27.84
CA ARG A 112 -10.95 -6.65 28.00
C ARG A 112 -11.40 -7.95 28.64
N ARG A 113 -10.79 -9.08 28.28
CA ARG A 113 -11.13 -10.40 28.84
C ARG A 113 -10.66 -10.57 30.28
N VAL A 114 -9.46 -10.06 30.59
CA VAL A 114 -8.88 -10.08 31.93
C VAL A 114 -9.71 -9.21 32.87
N ALA A 115 -10.01 -7.97 32.47
CA ALA A 115 -10.87 -7.06 33.22
C ALA A 115 -12.25 -7.70 33.50
N ALA A 116 -12.89 -8.26 32.47
CA ALA A 116 -14.20 -8.90 32.62
C ALA A 116 -14.16 -10.10 33.60
N ALA A 117 -13.10 -10.91 33.57
CA ALA A 117 -12.94 -12.04 34.47
C ALA A 117 -12.67 -11.61 35.92
N GLN A 118 -11.84 -10.58 36.13
CA GLN A 118 -11.56 -10.02 37.45
C GLN A 118 -12.80 -9.39 38.08
N VAL A 119 -13.57 -8.63 37.30
CA VAL A 119 -14.87 -8.09 37.73
C VAL A 119 -15.84 -9.21 38.11
N ALA A 120 -15.93 -10.26 37.28
CA ALA A 120 -16.80 -11.41 37.57
C ALA A 120 -16.36 -12.17 38.84
N ALA A 121 -15.08 -12.15 39.18
CA ALA A 121 -14.52 -12.73 40.40
C ALA A 121 -14.62 -11.80 41.63
N GLY A 122 -15.18 -10.60 41.50
CA GLY A 122 -15.36 -9.66 42.61
C GLY A 122 -14.13 -8.83 42.97
N VAL A 123 -13.16 -8.71 42.05
CA VAL A 123 -11.99 -7.82 42.23
C VAL A 123 -12.46 -6.37 42.13
N ALA A 124 -12.21 -5.57 43.17
CA ALA A 124 -12.70 -4.19 43.26
C ALA A 124 -12.04 -3.24 42.25
N GLU A 125 -10.74 -3.39 42.04
CA GLU A 125 -9.95 -2.65 41.05
C GLU A 125 -9.24 -3.66 40.14
N PRO A 126 -9.78 -3.94 38.94
CA PRO A 126 -9.13 -4.80 37.97
C PRO A 126 -7.74 -4.25 37.61
N ASP A 127 -6.76 -5.14 37.54
CA ASP A 127 -5.41 -4.85 37.10
C ASP A 127 -5.05 -5.88 36.03
N GLU A 128 -5.11 -5.46 34.77
CA GLU A 128 -4.92 -6.36 33.64
C GLU A 128 -3.44 -6.62 33.34
N GLU A 129 -2.56 -5.66 33.67
CA GLU A 129 -1.18 -5.60 33.21
C GLU A 129 -0.37 -6.87 33.57
N PRO A 130 -0.40 -7.39 34.81
CA PRO A 130 0.36 -8.59 35.17
C PRO A 130 -0.09 -9.83 34.41
N VAL A 131 -1.39 -9.97 34.16
CA VAL A 131 -1.97 -11.13 33.48
C VAL A 131 -1.68 -11.07 31.99
N VAL A 132 -1.85 -9.89 31.38
CA VAL A 132 -1.52 -9.67 29.97
C VAL A 132 -0.02 -9.91 29.73
N HIS A 133 0.84 -9.41 30.61
CA HIS A 133 2.29 -9.62 30.54
C HIS A 133 2.67 -11.10 30.63
N ASP A 134 2.00 -11.90 31.48
CA ASP A 134 2.19 -13.36 31.55
C ASP A 134 1.74 -14.09 30.25
N CYS A 135 0.73 -13.56 29.56
CA CYS A 135 0.20 -14.17 28.34
C CYS A 135 1.08 -13.96 27.10
N LEU A 136 1.69 -12.79 26.94
CA LEU A 136 2.36 -12.40 25.69
C LEU A 136 3.50 -13.33 25.25
N PRO A 137 4.36 -13.86 26.15
CA PRO A 137 5.40 -14.83 25.77
C PRO A 137 4.86 -16.12 25.12
N ARG A 138 3.54 -16.37 25.22
CA ARG A 138 2.89 -17.52 24.60
C ARG A 138 2.47 -17.27 23.14
N LEU A 139 2.48 -16.03 22.65
CA LEU A 139 2.16 -15.67 21.27
C LEU A 139 3.43 -15.53 20.42
N HIS A 140 3.65 -16.47 19.50
CA HIS A 140 4.81 -16.48 18.60
C HIS A 140 4.40 -16.01 17.21
N VAL A 141 4.82 -14.81 16.81
CA VAL A 141 4.46 -14.25 15.50
C VAL A 141 5.57 -14.51 14.48
N VAL A 142 5.20 -15.08 13.34
CA VAL A 142 6.07 -15.29 12.17
C VAL A 142 5.52 -14.46 11.01
N ARG A 143 6.28 -13.49 10.54
CA ARG A 143 5.90 -12.69 9.36
C ARG A 143 6.52 -13.28 8.10
N CYS A 144 5.72 -13.47 7.06
CA CYS A 144 6.18 -13.97 5.78
C CYS A 144 5.69 -13.05 4.66
N HIS A 145 6.57 -12.63 3.77
CA HIS A 145 6.25 -11.71 2.67
C HIS A 145 6.08 -12.46 1.33
N SER A 146 6.35 -13.77 1.31
CA SER A 146 6.18 -14.61 0.12
C SER A 146 5.87 -16.08 0.49
N SER A 147 5.34 -16.84 -0.48
CA SER A 147 5.15 -18.29 -0.34
C SER A 147 6.47 -19.04 -0.10
N PHE A 148 7.61 -18.50 -0.54
CA PHE A 148 8.94 -19.08 -0.30
C PHE A 148 9.39 -18.86 1.13
N GLU A 149 9.21 -17.66 1.67
CA GLU A 149 9.49 -17.37 3.09
C GLU A 149 8.61 -18.21 4.02
N LEU A 150 7.34 -18.39 3.67
CA LEU A 150 6.44 -19.28 4.41
C LEU A 150 6.93 -20.73 4.37
N LEU A 151 7.32 -21.24 3.20
CA LEU A 151 7.82 -22.61 3.06
C LEU A 151 9.12 -22.83 3.82
N ALA A 152 10.05 -21.87 3.75
CA ALA A 152 11.29 -21.90 4.50
C ALA A 152 11.03 -21.88 6.01
N SER A 153 10.13 -21.00 6.46
CA SER A 153 9.73 -20.91 7.87
C SER A 153 9.13 -22.22 8.38
N LEU A 154 8.19 -22.82 7.64
CA LEU A 154 7.60 -24.12 8.00
C LEU A 154 8.65 -25.24 8.12
N ARG A 155 9.67 -25.24 7.26
CA ARG A 155 10.75 -26.24 7.34
C ARG A 155 11.68 -26.04 8.52
N THR A 156 11.95 -24.79 8.89
CA THR A 156 12.87 -24.46 9.99
C THR A 156 12.19 -24.35 11.35
N LEU A 157 10.85 -24.42 11.41
CA LEU A 157 10.09 -24.26 12.64
C LEU A 157 10.21 -25.41 13.64
N ARG A 158 10.64 -26.61 13.21
CA ARG A 158 10.65 -27.82 14.04
C ARG A 158 11.31 -27.64 15.42
N PRO A 159 12.52 -27.04 15.54
CA PRO A 159 13.13 -26.82 16.85
C PRO A 159 12.34 -25.85 17.74
N LEU A 160 11.66 -24.86 17.16
CA LEU A 160 10.76 -24.00 17.92
C LEU A 160 9.56 -24.80 18.42
N LEU A 161 8.91 -25.55 17.54
CA LEU A 161 7.72 -26.34 17.90
C LEU A 161 8.04 -27.41 18.94
N ASP A 162 9.20 -28.08 18.85
CA ASP A 162 9.67 -29.03 19.88
C ASP A 162 9.79 -28.34 21.25
N ARG A 163 10.36 -27.13 21.30
CA ARG A 163 10.47 -26.35 22.56
C ARG A 163 9.09 -25.91 23.08
N LEU A 164 8.21 -25.43 22.22
CA LEU A 164 6.88 -24.94 22.62
C LEU A 164 5.96 -26.08 23.07
N SER A 165 6.05 -27.24 22.41
CA SER A 165 5.32 -28.45 22.82
C SER A 165 5.78 -28.98 24.18
N ALA A 166 7.05 -28.78 24.55
CA ALA A 166 7.60 -29.16 25.85
C ALA A 166 7.44 -28.08 26.95
N ALA A 167 7.08 -26.85 26.58
CA ALA A 167 6.90 -25.74 27.51
C ALA A 167 5.60 -25.87 28.32
N PRO A 168 5.49 -25.21 29.49
CA PRO A 168 4.26 -25.17 30.28
C PRO A 168 3.06 -24.71 29.44
N GLY A 169 1.94 -25.43 29.51
CA GLY A 169 0.75 -25.18 28.69
C GLY A 169 0.80 -25.79 27.28
N GLY A 170 1.98 -26.21 26.82
CA GLY A 170 2.17 -26.86 25.51
C GLY A 170 1.84 -25.95 24.32
N LEU A 171 1.80 -26.52 23.12
CA LEU A 171 1.47 -25.80 21.88
C LEU A 171 0.03 -26.13 21.48
N ALA A 172 -0.81 -25.09 21.33
CA ALA A 172 -2.24 -25.23 21.08
C ALA A 172 -2.60 -25.37 19.60
N CYS A 173 -2.07 -24.48 18.74
CA CYS A 173 -2.39 -24.48 17.31
C CYS A 173 -1.41 -23.66 16.46
N LEU A 174 -1.55 -23.80 15.13
CA LEU A 174 -0.99 -22.89 14.15
C LEU A 174 -2.10 -22.01 13.56
N LEU A 175 -1.90 -20.70 13.58
CA LEU A 175 -2.82 -19.71 13.01
C LEU A 175 -2.19 -19.12 11.75
N LEU A 176 -2.88 -19.12 10.62
CA LEU A 176 -2.39 -18.52 9.37
C LEU A 176 -3.35 -17.42 8.92
N ASP A 177 -2.94 -16.17 9.00
CA ASP A 177 -3.76 -15.06 8.51
C ASP A 177 -3.54 -14.85 7.01
N ASN A 178 -4.65 -14.88 6.27
CA ASN A 178 -4.73 -14.64 4.84
C ASN A 178 -3.85 -15.57 3.98
N VAL A 179 -4.17 -16.87 3.96
CA VAL A 179 -3.45 -17.88 3.16
C VAL A 179 -3.48 -17.65 1.65
N ALA A 180 -4.32 -16.75 1.17
CA ALA A 180 -4.40 -16.35 -0.23
C ALA A 180 -3.51 -15.13 -0.57
N ALA A 181 -2.84 -14.51 0.40
CA ALA A 181 -2.07 -13.28 0.22
C ALA A 181 -1.00 -13.38 -0.88
N HIS A 182 -0.23 -14.47 -0.89
CA HIS A 182 0.83 -14.68 -1.88
C HIS A 182 0.34 -15.38 -3.15
N HIS A 183 -0.83 -16.02 -3.12
CA HIS A 183 -1.33 -16.83 -4.23
C HIS A 183 -1.45 -16.05 -5.54
N TRP A 184 -1.96 -14.82 -5.48
CA TRP A 184 -2.15 -13.96 -6.64
C TRP A 184 -0.85 -13.34 -7.13
N LEU A 185 0.05 -12.98 -6.21
CA LEU A 185 1.39 -12.48 -6.53
C LEU A 185 2.21 -13.54 -7.25
N ASP A 186 2.20 -14.78 -6.73
CA ASP A 186 2.93 -15.89 -7.34
C ASP A 186 2.34 -16.29 -8.71
N ARG A 187 1.03 -16.07 -8.93
CA ARG A 187 0.37 -16.26 -10.23
C ARG A 187 0.72 -15.14 -11.22
N ALA A 188 0.75 -13.89 -10.77
CA ALA A 188 1.12 -12.74 -11.60
C ALA A 188 2.59 -12.79 -12.03
N ALA A 189 3.49 -13.23 -11.14
CA ALA A 189 4.92 -13.32 -11.41
C ALA A 189 5.31 -14.44 -12.40
N ARG A 190 4.44 -15.43 -12.67
CA ARG A 190 4.77 -16.63 -13.46
C ARG A 190 3.93 -16.81 -14.73
N GLY A 191 2.97 -15.92 -14.99
CA GLY A 191 2.05 -16.02 -16.15
C GLY A 191 1.07 -17.20 -16.05
N PRO A 192 0.07 -17.28 -16.95
CA PRO A 192 -0.79 -18.46 -17.04
C PRO A 192 0.04 -19.70 -17.40
N PRO A 193 -0.34 -20.90 -16.93
CA PRO A 193 0.37 -22.12 -17.29
C PRO A 193 0.42 -22.26 -18.81
N ALA A 194 1.61 -22.56 -19.34
CA ALA A 194 1.75 -22.92 -20.74
C ALA A 194 0.93 -24.19 -21.00
N GLY A 195 -0.13 -24.06 -21.80
CA GLY A 195 -0.95 -25.17 -22.26
C GLY A 195 -2.28 -25.35 -21.50
N THR A 196 -3.26 -24.50 -21.79
CA THR A 196 -4.67 -24.93 -21.78
C THR A 196 -5.34 -24.49 -23.08
N GLY A 197 -4.82 -25.00 -24.19
CA GLY A 197 -5.63 -25.33 -25.35
C GLY A 197 -5.76 -26.85 -25.39
N GLY A 198 -6.98 -27.38 -25.26
CA GLY A 198 -7.32 -28.76 -25.62
C GLY A 198 -6.89 -29.87 -24.64
N ALA A 199 -7.90 -30.50 -24.03
CA ALA A 199 -8.00 -31.92 -23.66
C ALA A 199 -6.73 -32.70 -23.24
N ALA A 200 -6.65 -33.07 -21.96
CA ALA A 200 -6.23 -34.42 -21.56
C ALA A 200 -6.80 -34.75 -20.17
N ALA A 201 -7.76 -35.68 -20.16
CA ALA A 201 -8.14 -36.44 -18.98
C ALA A 201 -7.09 -37.54 -18.71
N GLY A 202 -6.87 -37.86 -17.43
CA GLY A 202 -6.29 -39.13 -17.00
C GLY A 202 -4.86 -39.08 -16.46
N GLY A 203 -4.66 -39.69 -15.28
CA GLY A 203 -3.34 -40.14 -14.82
C GLY A 203 -2.76 -39.40 -13.62
N GLY A 204 -3.41 -39.47 -12.46
CA GLY A 204 -2.78 -39.14 -11.17
C GLY A 204 -1.79 -40.23 -10.76
N GLY A 205 -0.50 -40.00 -10.99
CA GLY A 205 0.60 -40.74 -10.36
C GLY A 205 1.33 -39.86 -9.34
N PRO A 206 1.97 -40.43 -8.30
CA PRO A 206 2.76 -39.67 -7.35
C PRO A 206 3.94 -39.02 -8.07
N VAL A 207 4.01 -37.69 -8.01
CA VAL A 207 5.11 -36.92 -8.59
C VAL A 207 6.31 -37.03 -7.67
N ASP A 208 7.37 -37.69 -8.15
CA ASP A 208 8.65 -37.80 -7.46
C ASP A 208 9.29 -36.41 -7.26
N LEU A 209 9.40 -35.99 -6.00
CA LEU A 209 9.85 -34.66 -5.59
C LEU A 209 11.39 -34.52 -5.64
N ALA A 210 12.13 -35.59 -5.90
CA ALA A 210 13.59 -35.63 -5.80
C ALA A 210 14.35 -35.32 -7.10
N LYS A 211 13.69 -35.11 -8.25
CA LYS A 211 14.38 -34.81 -9.51
C LYS A 211 14.87 -33.36 -9.57
N GLU A 212 16.18 -33.17 -9.37
CA GLU A 212 16.90 -31.92 -9.58
C GLU A 212 16.71 -31.39 -11.01
N GLY A 213 16.39 -30.10 -11.15
CA GLY A 213 16.40 -29.38 -12.44
C GLY A 213 15.04 -29.06 -13.08
N ALA A 214 13.90 -29.48 -12.53
CA ALA A 214 12.59 -29.12 -13.08
C ALA A 214 12.10 -27.74 -12.57
N PRO A 215 11.55 -26.85 -13.43
CA PRO A 215 11.10 -25.52 -13.02
C PRO A 215 10.05 -25.63 -11.91
N LEU A 216 10.22 -24.85 -10.84
CA LEU A 216 9.25 -24.74 -9.75
C LEU A 216 7.95 -24.18 -10.33
N THR A 217 6.88 -24.96 -10.40
CA THR A 217 5.56 -24.44 -10.78
C THR A 217 4.87 -23.88 -9.54
N LEU A 218 3.93 -22.95 -9.70
CA LEU A 218 3.08 -22.44 -8.62
C LEU A 218 2.44 -23.59 -7.82
N TYR A 219 2.01 -24.63 -8.54
CA TYR A 219 1.48 -25.86 -7.95
C TYR A 219 2.49 -26.57 -7.03
N ARG A 220 3.77 -26.68 -7.42
CA ARG A 220 4.82 -27.33 -6.62
C ARG A 220 5.11 -26.60 -5.32
N VAL A 221 5.11 -25.27 -5.32
CA VAL A 221 5.31 -24.46 -4.10
C VAL A 221 4.16 -24.67 -3.13
N HIS A 222 2.91 -24.54 -3.59
CA HIS A 222 1.74 -24.76 -2.73
C HIS A 222 1.56 -26.23 -2.30
N ALA A 223 1.95 -27.20 -3.13
CA ALA A 223 1.98 -28.61 -2.76
C ALA A 223 3.01 -28.87 -1.65
N ALA A 224 4.20 -28.28 -1.75
CA ALA A 224 5.23 -28.35 -0.72
C ALA A 224 4.78 -27.69 0.59
N LEU A 225 4.14 -26.51 0.52
CA LEU A 225 3.56 -25.83 1.68
C LEU A 225 2.54 -26.71 2.40
N ALA A 226 1.58 -27.29 1.65
CA ALA A 226 0.57 -28.17 2.23
C ALA A 226 1.18 -29.48 2.79
N ALA A 227 2.22 -30.01 2.16
CA ALA A 227 2.94 -31.19 2.64
C ALA A 227 3.69 -30.92 3.96
N GLU A 228 4.42 -29.80 4.05
CA GLU A 228 5.13 -29.42 5.28
C GLU A 228 4.13 -29.11 6.41
N LEU A 229 3.05 -28.37 6.14
CA LEU A 229 2.00 -28.12 7.13
C LEU A 229 1.39 -29.42 7.66
N ARG A 230 1.03 -30.38 6.78
CA ARG A 230 0.56 -31.71 7.20
C ARG A 230 1.61 -32.47 8.02
N SER A 231 2.88 -32.41 7.63
CA SER A 231 3.96 -33.06 8.37
C SER A 231 4.06 -32.54 9.81
N LEU A 232 4.02 -31.21 9.98
CA LEU A 232 4.00 -30.58 11.30
C LEU A 232 2.72 -30.93 12.07
N GLN A 233 1.57 -30.89 11.40
CA GLN A 233 0.27 -31.19 12.00
C GLN A 233 0.22 -32.60 12.59
N HIS A 234 0.73 -33.60 11.86
CA HIS A 234 0.77 -34.99 12.33
C HIS A 234 1.81 -35.19 13.43
N ARG A 235 3.01 -34.60 13.28
CA ARG A 235 4.09 -34.75 14.27
C ARG A 235 3.73 -34.15 15.62
N TYR A 236 3.14 -32.96 15.63
CA TYR A 236 2.81 -32.22 16.85
C TYR A 236 1.34 -32.36 17.27
N ARG A 237 0.53 -33.09 16.51
CA ARG A 237 -0.92 -33.25 16.72
C ARG A 237 -1.66 -31.93 16.94
N LEU A 238 -1.38 -30.94 16.09
CA LEU A 238 -1.95 -29.59 16.22
C LEU A 238 -3.12 -29.38 15.25
N PRO A 239 -4.15 -28.61 15.62
CA PRO A 239 -5.07 -28.02 14.66
C PRO A 239 -4.41 -26.83 13.96
N VAL A 240 -4.85 -26.58 12.71
CA VAL A 240 -4.48 -25.40 11.93
C VAL A 240 -5.73 -24.57 11.68
N ILE A 241 -5.67 -23.26 11.91
CA ILE A 241 -6.78 -22.35 11.61
C ILE A 241 -6.26 -21.28 10.68
N ALA A 242 -6.89 -21.15 9.52
CA ALA A 242 -6.45 -20.26 8.47
C ALA A 242 -7.57 -19.31 8.06
N SER A 243 -7.26 -18.02 7.87
CA SER A 243 -8.19 -17.08 7.25
C SER A 243 -7.92 -16.95 5.76
N LYS A 244 -8.98 -16.66 5.00
CA LYS A 244 -8.93 -16.48 3.55
C LYS A 244 -9.85 -15.35 3.09
N HIS A 245 -9.29 -14.41 2.33
CA HIS A 245 -10.09 -13.43 1.60
C HIS A 245 -10.77 -14.06 0.37
N THR A 246 -12.07 -13.82 0.18
CA THR A 246 -12.81 -14.23 -1.03
C THR A 246 -13.14 -13.01 -1.90
N LEU A 247 -12.89 -13.10 -3.21
CA LEU A 247 -13.08 -12.01 -4.18
C LEU A 247 -14.54 -11.75 -4.59
N LEU A 248 -15.48 -12.62 -4.25
CA LEU A 248 -16.87 -12.49 -4.69
C LEU A 248 -17.71 -11.74 -3.67
N THR A 249 -18.28 -10.61 -4.10
CA THR A 249 -19.47 -10.01 -3.49
C THR A 249 -20.65 -10.97 -3.61
N ALA A 250 -21.49 -11.05 -2.59
CA ALA A 250 -22.76 -11.77 -2.68
C ALA A 250 -23.58 -11.22 -3.85
N GLY A 251 -23.69 -11.96 -4.96
CA GLY A 251 -24.48 -11.52 -6.12
C GLY A 251 -24.26 -12.24 -7.46
N GLY A 252 -23.19 -13.00 -7.66
CA GLY A 252 -22.86 -13.57 -8.98
C GLY A 252 -23.11 -15.07 -9.12
N GLY A 253 -24.35 -15.50 -9.38
CA GLY A 253 -24.61 -16.85 -9.90
C GLY A 253 -24.25 -16.92 -11.39
N GLY A 254 -23.09 -17.46 -11.73
CA GLY A 254 -22.69 -17.66 -13.12
C GLY A 254 -23.58 -18.67 -13.85
N LYS A 255 -24.13 -18.31 -15.01
CA LYS A 255 -24.84 -19.24 -15.90
C LYS A 255 -23.84 -20.26 -16.47
N GLY A 256 -23.90 -21.50 -15.97
CA GLY A 256 -23.29 -22.65 -16.66
C GLY A 256 -23.96 -22.87 -18.02
N GLY A 257 -23.17 -23.26 -19.02
CA GLY A 257 -23.51 -23.34 -20.46
C GLY A 257 -24.59 -24.34 -20.87
N ASN A 258 -25.59 -24.63 -20.03
CA ASN A 258 -26.73 -25.45 -20.40
C ASN A 258 -28.01 -25.04 -19.67
N GLY A 259 -28.37 -23.75 -19.69
CA GLY A 259 -29.73 -23.23 -19.51
C GLY A 259 -30.51 -23.53 -18.21
N LYS A 260 -30.01 -24.38 -17.32
CA LYS A 260 -30.63 -24.72 -16.04
C LYS A 260 -29.88 -24.00 -14.92
N GLN A 261 -30.61 -23.18 -14.17
CA GLN A 261 -30.14 -22.68 -12.86
C GLN A 261 -29.92 -23.88 -11.95
N GLN A 262 -28.66 -24.26 -11.75
CA GLN A 262 -28.30 -25.15 -10.67
C GLN A 262 -28.46 -24.38 -9.35
N PRO A 263 -29.06 -24.99 -8.30
CA PRO A 263 -28.97 -24.43 -6.97
C PRO A 263 -27.48 -24.24 -6.65
N ALA A 264 -27.12 -23.05 -6.16
CA ALA A 264 -25.74 -22.75 -5.80
C ALA A 264 -25.28 -23.81 -4.79
N ASP A 265 -24.46 -24.74 -5.27
CA ASP A 265 -23.86 -25.77 -4.43
C ASP A 265 -23.15 -25.04 -3.30
N ALA A 266 -23.54 -25.27 -2.05
CA ALA A 266 -22.91 -24.64 -0.88
C ALA A 266 -21.39 -24.95 -0.81
N TRP A 267 -20.95 -25.89 -1.65
CA TRP A 267 -19.58 -26.38 -1.81
C TRP A 267 -18.90 -25.92 -3.13
N ALA A 268 -19.57 -25.17 -4.01
CA ALA A 268 -19.03 -24.73 -5.31
C ALA A 268 -17.93 -23.64 -5.22
N HIS A 269 -17.49 -23.24 -4.03
CA HIS A 269 -16.45 -22.22 -3.85
C HIS A 269 -15.02 -22.79 -3.94
N ARG A 270 -14.64 -23.33 -5.09
CA ARG A 270 -13.29 -23.87 -5.36
C ARG A 270 -12.29 -22.89 -5.99
N ASP A 271 -12.63 -21.61 -6.16
CA ASP A 271 -12.01 -20.80 -7.22
C ASP A 271 -10.75 -19.98 -6.89
N THR A 272 -10.08 -20.13 -5.74
CA THR A 272 -8.93 -19.24 -5.44
C THR A 272 -7.74 -19.84 -4.69
N MET A 273 -7.76 -21.13 -4.33
CA MET A 273 -6.59 -21.80 -3.71
C MET A 273 -6.27 -23.09 -4.44
N MET A 274 -5.00 -23.48 -4.49
CA MET A 274 -4.57 -24.70 -5.19
C MET A 274 -5.14 -25.96 -4.51
N LYS A 275 -5.42 -27.00 -5.31
CA LYS A 275 -5.99 -28.28 -4.85
C LYS A 275 -5.29 -28.89 -3.62
N PRO A 276 -3.94 -28.90 -3.49
CA PRO A 276 -3.27 -29.44 -2.30
C PRO A 276 -3.67 -28.80 -0.97
N TRP A 277 -4.00 -27.50 -0.98
CA TRP A 277 -4.53 -26.78 0.18
C TRP A 277 -5.98 -27.20 0.44
N GLN A 278 -6.81 -27.22 -0.60
CA GLN A 278 -8.22 -27.61 -0.48
C GLN A 278 -8.37 -29.01 0.11
N ASP A 279 -7.53 -29.95 -0.33
CA ASP A 279 -7.53 -31.34 0.14
C ASP A 279 -7.10 -31.48 1.61
N MET A 280 -6.48 -30.44 2.19
CA MET A 280 -6.09 -30.40 3.61
C MET A 280 -7.18 -29.84 4.52
N VAL A 281 -8.07 -28.97 3.99
CA VAL A 281 -9.11 -28.29 4.76
C VAL A 281 -10.16 -29.31 5.20
N THR A 282 -10.35 -29.46 6.52
CA THR A 282 -11.35 -30.37 7.07
C THR A 282 -12.65 -29.67 7.42
N HIS A 283 -12.60 -28.39 7.78
CA HIS A 283 -13.77 -27.57 8.13
C HIS A 283 -13.68 -26.21 7.45
N ARG A 284 -14.84 -25.63 7.08
CA ARG A 284 -14.91 -24.28 6.50
C ARG A 284 -16.04 -23.48 7.14
N ILE A 285 -15.74 -22.21 7.45
CA ILE A 285 -16.71 -21.23 7.92
C ILE A 285 -16.72 -20.06 6.94
N LEU A 286 -17.92 -19.58 6.60
CA LEU A 286 -18.11 -18.40 5.76
C LEU A 286 -18.69 -17.26 6.59
N LEU A 287 -17.94 -16.18 6.76
CA LEU A 287 -18.42 -14.97 7.44
C LEU A 287 -19.05 -14.01 6.43
N ARG A 288 -20.25 -13.51 6.75
CA ARG A 288 -21.02 -12.56 5.94
C ARG A 288 -21.45 -11.39 6.80
N THR A 289 -21.47 -10.19 6.24
CA THR A 289 -22.13 -9.03 6.83
C THR A 289 -23.64 -9.18 6.69
N GLU A 290 -24.42 -8.94 7.75
CA GLU A 290 -25.87 -8.79 7.62
C GLU A 290 -26.15 -7.57 6.72
N ALA A 291 -26.86 -7.78 5.61
CA ALA A 291 -27.36 -6.67 4.81
C ALA A 291 -28.37 -5.88 5.65
N ALA A 292 -28.30 -4.55 5.58
CA ALA A 292 -29.35 -3.71 6.14
C ALA A 292 -30.71 -4.11 5.52
N PRO A 293 -31.81 -4.10 6.28
CA PRO A 293 -33.13 -4.36 5.70
C PRO A 293 -33.48 -3.22 4.74
N ASP A 294 -33.36 -3.48 3.43
CA ASP A 294 -33.70 -2.53 2.38
C ASP A 294 -35.17 -2.11 2.48
N GLY A 295 -35.40 -0.81 2.45
CA GLY A 295 -36.72 -0.22 2.35
C GLY A 295 -37.34 -0.43 0.97
N GLY A 296 -38.49 -1.11 0.95
CA GLY A 296 -39.67 -0.78 0.11
C GLY A 296 -39.64 -1.03 -1.40
N GLY A 297 -40.38 -2.06 -1.85
CA GLY A 297 -40.97 -2.13 -3.20
C GLY A 297 -41.22 -3.55 -3.75
N GLY A 298 -42.45 -4.08 -3.63
CA GLY A 298 -42.88 -5.34 -4.30
C GLY A 298 -43.57 -5.09 -5.67
N PRO A 299 -44.29 -6.06 -6.29
CA PRO A 299 -44.39 -7.50 -6.01
C PRO A 299 -44.12 -8.39 -7.25
N GLY A 300 -43.59 -9.61 -7.04
CA GLY A 300 -43.51 -10.66 -8.07
C GLY A 300 -43.26 -12.02 -7.43
N GLY A 301 -44.25 -12.90 -7.46
CA GLY A 301 -44.34 -14.10 -6.61
C GLY A 301 -43.33 -15.22 -6.90
N GLY A 302 -43.07 -16.04 -5.88
CA GLY A 302 -42.57 -17.40 -6.08
C GLY A 302 -41.61 -18.03 -5.06
N ALA A 303 -41.77 -17.83 -3.74
CA ALA A 303 -41.43 -18.84 -2.70
C ALA A 303 -41.86 -18.32 -1.31
N ARG A 304 -42.70 -19.06 -0.60
CA ARG A 304 -43.07 -18.75 0.79
C ARG A 304 -41.86 -18.99 1.71
N PRO A 305 -41.43 -18.02 2.53
CA PRO A 305 -40.56 -18.30 3.67
C PRO A 305 -41.33 -19.15 4.71
N PRO A 306 -40.65 -19.99 5.49
CA PRO A 306 -41.29 -20.77 6.54
C PRO A 306 -41.95 -19.84 7.56
N THR A 307 -43.14 -20.23 8.03
CA THR A 307 -43.98 -19.40 8.90
C THR A 307 -43.42 -19.29 10.32
N LEU A 308 -43.71 -18.14 10.95
CA LEU A 308 -43.37 -17.67 12.31
C LEU A 308 -43.79 -18.56 13.49
N ARG A 309 -44.07 -19.86 13.29
CA ARG A 309 -44.49 -20.80 14.35
C ARG A 309 -43.43 -21.84 14.74
N GLN A 310 -42.25 -21.88 14.11
CA GLN A 310 -41.17 -22.81 14.49
C GLN A 310 -39.88 -22.14 15.00
N ALA A 311 -39.83 -20.80 15.10
CA ALA A 311 -38.68 -20.06 15.64
C ALA A 311 -38.82 -19.65 17.12
N ARG A 312 -39.77 -20.23 17.86
CA ARG A 312 -39.90 -20.03 19.32
C ARG A 312 -39.25 -21.20 20.07
N ARG A 313 -37.92 -21.15 20.21
CA ARG A 313 -37.11 -21.73 21.31
C ARG A 313 -35.63 -21.62 20.96
N VAL A 314 -35.06 -20.42 21.08
CA VAL A 314 -33.72 -20.20 21.64
C VAL A 314 -33.72 -18.76 22.17
N ASP A 315 -34.15 -18.58 23.42
CA ASP A 315 -33.83 -17.37 24.17
C ASP A 315 -32.32 -17.30 24.36
N GLY A 316 -31.71 -16.18 23.99
CA GLY A 316 -30.27 -15.96 24.11
C GLY A 316 -29.71 -14.81 23.28
N LEU A 317 -30.47 -14.26 22.32
CA LEU A 317 -30.02 -13.17 21.45
C LEU A 317 -30.52 -11.77 21.84
N GLN A 318 -31.02 -11.59 23.07
CA GLN A 318 -31.42 -10.27 23.59
C GLN A 318 -30.41 -9.62 24.56
N GLN A 319 -29.23 -10.20 24.80
CA GLN A 319 -28.19 -9.57 25.64
C GLN A 319 -27.11 -8.80 24.85
N LEU A 320 -27.23 -8.68 23.53
CA LEU A 320 -26.24 -7.98 22.68
C LEU A 320 -26.83 -6.75 21.98
N ARG A 321 -27.61 -5.95 22.71
CA ARG A 321 -27.85 -4.56 22.35
C ARG A 321 -27.69 -3.66 23.57
N TRP A 322 -26.69 -2.78 23.46
CA TRP A 322 -26.61 -1.46 24.08
C TRP A 322 -26.33 -1.41 25.60
N LEU A 323 -25.04 -1.36 25.92
CA LEU A 323 -24.52 -0.58 27.06
C LEU A 323 -23.59 0.50 26.49
N ALA A 324 -23.78 1.72 26.99
CA ALA A 324 -23.12 2.94 26.58
C ALA A 324 -21.59 2.81 26.48
N ALA A 325 -21.00 3.52 25.51
CA ALA A 325 -19.55 3.58 25.30
C ALA A 325 -18.80 4.08 26.56
N PRO A 326 -17.86 3.30 27.15
CA PRO A 326 -16.96 3.77 28.18
C PRO A 326 -15.73 4.48 27.55
N ALA A 327 -15.10 5.34 28.33
CA ALA A 327 -13.98 6.21 27.93
C ALA A 327 -12.72 5.49 27.38
N SER A 328 -12.62 4.16 27.43
CA SER A 328 -11.45 3.39 26.98
C SER A 328 -11.35 3.17 25.46
N ASN A 329 -12.41 3.42 24.68
CA ASN A 329 -12.33 3.34 23.21
C ASN A 329 -11.80 4.65 22.57
N GLN A 330 -11.61 5.69 23.38
CA GLN A 330 -11.23 7.02 22.91
C GLN A 330 -9.79 7.07 22.42
N MET A 331 -8.86 6.42 23.12
CA MET A 331 -7.45 6.41 22.71
C MET A 331 -7.21 5.57 21.46
N ALA A 332 -7.91 4.45 21.32
CA ALA A 332 -7.89 3.63 20.10
C ALA A 332 -8.45 4.40 18.90
N LEU A 333 -9.59 5.08 19.06
CA LEU A 333 -10.16 5.96 18.02
C LEU A 333 -9.24 7.14 17.69
N ILE A 334 -8.60 7.75 18.70
CA ILE A 334 -7.60 8.81 18.47
C ILE A 334 -6.38 8.27 17.73
N LYS A 335 -5.92 7.07 18.07
CA LYS A 335 -4.78 6.44 17.42
C LYS A 335 -5.09 6.10 15.96
N ASP A 336 -6.20 5.40 15.71
CA ASP A 336 -6.63 5.00 14.37
C ASP A 336 -6.91 6.24 13.49
N LEU A 337 -7.62 7.23 14.01
CA LEU A 337 -7.88 8.46 13.25
C LEU A 337 -6.59 9.25 13.01
N ARG A 338 -5.64 9.27 13.95
CA ARG A 338 -4.32 9.88 13.77
C ARG A 338 -3.47 9.14 12.73
N GLU A 339 -3.45 7.83 12.76
CA GLU A 339 -2.70 7.02 11.77
C GLU A 339 -3.28 7.21 10.37
N ARG A 340 -4.60 7.29 10.24
CA ARG A 340 -5.29 7.54 8.97
C ARG A 340 -5.09 8.96 8.43
N THR A 341 -5.07 9.97 9.31
CA THR A 341 -5.08 11.39 8.89
C THR A 341 -3.73 12.09 9.00
N GLY A 342 -2.78 11.52 9.76
CA GLY A 342 -1.54 12.19 10.14
C GLY A 342 -1.72 13.41 11.05
N ALA A 343 -2.96 13.73 11.47
CA ALA A 343 -3.24 14.94 12.21
C ALA A 343 -2.73 14.89 13.67
N PRO A 344 -2.41 16.04 14.28
CA PRO A 344 -1.96 16.13 15.67
C PRO A 344 -2.97 15.50 16.65
N ILE A 345 -2.46 14.81 17.68
CA ILE A 345 -3.27 14.10 18.68
C ILE A 345 -4.35 15.02 19.30
N SER A 346 -4.00 16.28 19.59
CA SER A 346 -4.93 17.27 20.15
C SER A 346 -6.12 17.55 19.25
N ASP A 347 -5.88 17.63 17.94
CA ASP A 347 -6.87 18.03 16.95
C ASP A 347 -7.76 16.82 16.64
N VAL A 348 -7.16 15.64 16.54
CA VAL A 348 -7.85 14.34 16.41
C VAL A 348 -8.78 14.10 17.59
N LYS A 349 -8.30 14.26 18.82
CA LYS A 349 -9.13 14.14 20.03
C LYS A 349 -10.27 15.16 20.03
N SER A 350 -9.97 16.41 19.70
CA SER A 350 -11.00 17.46 19.70
C SER A 350 -12.05 17.24 18.59
N ALA A 351 -11.65 16.71 17.44
CA ALA A 351 -12.56 16.39 16.34
C ALA A 351 -13.44 15.19 16.67
N LEU A 352 -12.87 14.12 17.26
CA LEU A 352 -13.64 13.00 17.78
C LEU A 352 -14.63 13.44 18.85
N GLN A 353 -14.21 14.31 19.79
CA GLN A 353 -15.13 14.85 20.81
C GLN A 353 -16.29 15.65 20.19
N ALA A 354 -16.01 16.51 19.20
CA ALA A 354 -17.05 17.30 18.52
C ALA A 354 -17.99 16.43 17.67
N ALA A 355 -17.49 15.30 17.16
CA ALA A 355 -18.22 14.34 16.36
C ALA A 355 -18.90 13.23 17.19
N ASN A 356 -18.99 13.37 18.52
CA ASN A 356 -19.51 12.32 19.41
C ASN A 356 -18.84 10.95 19.23
N TRP A 357 -17.53 10.96 18.96
CA TRP A 357 -16.67 9.80 18.73
C TRP A 357 -17.03 8.98 17.47
N ASP A 358 -17.77 9.58 16.54
CA ASP A 358 -17.96 9.04 15.20
C ASP A 358 -16.73 9.34 14.32
N MET A 359 -16.13 8.28 13.76
CA MET A 359 -14.91 8.38 12.97
C MET A 359 -15.11 9.15 11.67
N ASP A 360 -16.21 8.92 10.96
CA ASP A 360 -16.43 9.52 9.64
C ASP A 360 -16.82 10.99 9.79
N ALA A 361 -17.62 11.32 10.80
CA ALA A 361 -17.92 12.71 11.14
C ALA A 361 -16.67 13.45 11.68
N ALA A 362 -15.81 12.77 12.44
CA ALA A 362 -14.55 13.36 12.93
C ALA A 362 -13.56 13.67 11.80
N VAL A 363 -13.52 12.86 10.74
CA VAL A 363 -12.77 13.19 9.51
C VAL A 363 -13.28 14.50 8.91
N GLY A 364 -14.60 14.70 8.86
CA GLY A 364 -15.21 15.95 8.41
C GLY A 364 -14.80 17.16 9.27
N GLU A 365 -14.78 17.02 10.59
CA GLU A 365 -14.34 18.07 11.51
C GLU A 365 -12.84 18.37 11.40
N LEU A 366 -12.00 17.35 11.26
CA LEU A 366 -10.56 17.52 10.99
C LEU A 366 -10.33 18.26 9.67
N ARG A 367 -11.12 17.98 8.64
CA ARG A 367 -11.02 18.65 7.34
C ARG A 367 -11.36 20.14 7.45
N LYS A 368 -12.43 20.50 8.17
CA LYS A 368 -12.80 21.91 8.42
C LYS A 368 -11.69 22.65 9.19
N LYS A 369 -11.15 22.02 10.25
CA LYS A 369 -10.06 22.60 11.05
C LYS A 369 -8.75 22.72 10.24
N GLY A 370 -8.44 21.71 9.44
CA GLY A 370 -7.29 21.70 8.53
C GLY A 370 -7.37 22.85 7.52
N LEU A 371 -8.53 23.06 6.91
CA LEU A 371 -8.77 24.18 6.00
C LEU A 371 -8.52 25.54 6.69
N ALA A 372 -9.11 25.75 7.87
CA ALA A 372 -8.90 26.99 8.62
C ALA A 372 -7.42 27.21 9.02
N ALA A 373 -6.72 26.14 9.40
CA ALA A 373 -5.30 26.19 9.74
C ALA A 373 -4.42 26.46 8.52
N ALA A 374 -4.73 25.86 7.37
CA ALA A 374 -4.06 26.09 6.10
C ALA A 374 -4.24 27.54 5.63
N THR A 375 -5.47 28.08 5.70
CA THR A 375 -5.75 29.49 5.34
C THR A 375 -4.92 30.46 6.19
N LYS A 376 -4.78 30.23 7.49
CA LYS A 376 -3.95 31.08 8.38
C LYS A 376 -2.46 31.06 8.03
N LYS A 377 -1.98 30.01 7.36
CA LYS A 377 -0.56 29.80 7.04
C LYS A 377 -0.24 30.06 5.58
N ALA A 378 -1.25 30.20 4.72
CA ALA A 378 -1.08 30.40 3.28
C ALA A 378 -0.20 31.61 2.91
N SER A 379 -0.14 32.63 3.77
CA SER A 379 0.71 33.82 3.59
C SER A 379 2.18 33.61 3.94
N ARG A 380 2.54 32.51 4.60
CA ARG A 380 3.94 32.22 4.98
C ARG A 380 4.76 31.86 3.76
N HIS A 381 6.04 32.18 3.80
CA HIS A 381 6.95 31.89 2.71
C HIS A 381 7.16 30.37 2.53
N ALA A 382 6.93 29.86 1.32
CA ALA A 382 7.10 28.45 0.98
C ALA A 382 7.85 28.31 -0.36
N ALA A 383 9.18 28.17 -0.27
CA ALA A 383 10.09 28.01 -1.41
C ALA A 383 10.77 26.63 -1.48
N GLU A 384 10.65 25.81 -0.44
CA GLU A 384 11.08 24.41 -0.48
C GLU A 384 10.01 23.52 -1.11
N GLY A 385 10.25 22.20 -1.23
CA GLY A 385 9.28 21.26 -1.82
C GLY A 385 9.87 20.33 -2.88
N LEU A 386 9.00 19.82 -3.76
CA LEU A 386 9.33 18.88 -4.85
C LEU A 386 8.61 19.25 -6.15
N VAL A 387 9.22 18.86 -7.26
CA VAL A 387 8.54 18.68 -8.54
C VAL A 387 8.15 17.22 -8.73
N GLY A 388 6.93 16.99 -9.21
CA GLY A 388 6.43 15.69 -9.64
C GLY A 388 6.29 15.67 -11.15
N LEU A 389 6.69 14.56 -11.77
CA LEU A 389 6.63 14.33 -13.19
C LEU A 389 5.85 13.04 -13.47
N ALA A 390 4.87 13.12 -14.36
CA ALA A 390 4.17 11.98 -14.89
C ALA A 390 4.20 12.01 -16.42
N SER A 391 4.25 10.83 -17.04
CA SER A 391 4.27 10.67 -18.50
C SER A 391 3.18 9.70 -18.94
N GLY A 392 2.56 10.00 -20.08
CA GLY A 392 1.63 9.15 -20.80
C GLY A 392 2.04 9.03 -22.27
N GLU A 393 1.16 8.47 -23.10
CA GLU A 393 1.43 8.31 -24.53
C GLU A 393 1.47 9.69 -25.23
N GLY A 394 2.64 10.10 -25.69
CA GLY A 394 2.84 11.37 -26.40
C GLY A 394 2.59 12.63 -25.54
N VAL A 395 2.53 12.51 -24.22
CA VAL A 395 2.27 13.61 -23.28
C VAL A 395 3.05 13.43 -21.98
N ALA A 396 3.49 14.53 -21.38
CA ALA A 396 4.00 14.55 -20.02
C ALA A 396 3.50 15.79 -19.28
N ALA A 397 3.38 15.68 -17.96
CA ALA A 397 3.02 16.76 -17.07
C ALA A 397 4.03 16.85 -15.92
N VAL A 398 4.28 18.08 -15.48
CA VAL A 398 5.12 18.40 -14.32
C VAL A 398 4.37 19.34 -13.39
N VAL A 399 4.40 19.09 -12.10
CA VAL A 399 3.75 19.90 -11.07
C VAL A 399 4.76 20.27 -10.00
N GLU A 400 4.76 21.53 -9.57
CA GLU A 400 5.53 22.02 -8.42
C GLU A 400 4.61 22.21 -7.22
N ILE A 401 4.90 21.51 -6.13
CA ILE A 401 4.27 21.72 -4.83
C ILE A 401 5.34 22.14 -3.85
N ASN A 402 5.10 23.26 -3.17
CA ASN A 402 6.04 23.84 -2.22
C ASN A 402 5.63 23.60 -0.76
N SER A 403 6.63 23.62 0.11
CA SER A 403 6.51 23.64 1.57
C SER A 403 7.38 24.76 2.16
N GLU A 404 7.19 25.08 3.44
CA GLU A 404 8.07 26.02 4.16
C GLU A 404 9.46 25.41 4.33
N THR A 405 9.54 24.14 4.74
CA THR A 405 10.82 23.45 5.03
C THR A 405 11.08 22.27 4.09
N ASP A 406 12.35 21.87 3.98
CA ASP A 406 12.76 20.68 3.22
C ASP A 406 12.42 19.36 3.97
N PHE A 407 12.22 19.41 5.28
CA PHE A 407 11.76 18.26 6.07
C PHE A 407 10.39 17.76 5.63
N VAL A 408 9.45 18.67 5.36
CA VAL A 408 8.13 18.31 4.82
C VAL A 408 8.24 17.68 3.44
N ALA A 409 9.14 18.18 2.59
CA ALA A 409 9.40 17.61 1.26
C ALA A 409 9.92 16.15 1.31
N ARG A 410 10.51 15.73 2.43
CA ARG A 410 10.99 14.35 2.63
C ARG A 410 9.91 13.40 3.16
N ASN A 411 8.77 13.93 3.62
CA ASN A 411 7.65 13.13 4.13
C ASN A 411 7.01 12.29 3.02
N GLU A 412 6.65 11.05 3.33
CA GLU A 412 6.02 10.12 2.38
C GLU A 412 4.64 10.60 1.88
N GLN A 413 3.82 11.21 2.76
CA GLN A 413 2.54 11.79 2.36
C GLN A 413 2.72 12.96 1.38
N PHE A 414 3.77 13.78 1.56
CA PHE A 414 4.11 14.86 0.64
C PHE A 414 4.55 14.32 -0.72
N ARG A 415 5.41 13.30 -0.73
CA ARG A 415 5.86 12.64 -1.97
C ARG A 415 4.69 12.01 -2.72
N SER A 416 3.80 11.31 -2.00
CA SER A 416 2.59 10.73 -2.58
C SER A 416 1.68 11.79 -3.19
N LEU A 417 1.45 12.90 -2.47
CA LEU A 417 0.68 14.04 -2.99
C LEU A 417 1.26 14.57 -4.30
N VAL A 418 2.57 14.84 -4.33
CA VAL A 418 3.24 15.42 -5.51
C VAL A 418 3.16 14.47 -6.71
N GLY A 419 3.33 13.15 -6.49
CA GLY A 419 3.22 12.14 -7.54
C GLY A 419 1.80 12.01 -8.08
N SER A 420 0.81 11.88 -7.20
CA SER A 420 -0.60 11.79 -7.59
C SER A 420 -1.09 13.07 -8.27
N ALA A 421 -0.60 14.25 -7.86
CA ALA A 421 -0.93 15.51 -8.51
C ALA A 421 -0.33 15.61 -9.92
N ALA A 422 0.90 15.13 -10.12
CA ALA A 422 1.50 15.05 -11.45
C ALA A 422 0.73 14.08 -12.37
N ALA A 423 0.26 12.94 -11.83
CA ALA A 423 -0.58 12.01 -12.58
C ALA A 423 -1.93 12.64 -12.95
N ALA A 424 -2.59 13.35 -12.03
CA ALA A 424 -3.83 14.07 -12.29
C ALA A 424 -3.64 15.14 -13.39
N ALA A 425 -2.51 15.83 -13.39
CA ALA A 425 -2.17 16.87 -14.37
C ALA A 425 -2.06 16.35 -15.82
N LEU A 426 -1.88 15.05 -16.05
CA LEU A 426 -1.88 14.47 -17.40
C LEU A 426 -3.24 14.63 -18.09
N GLY A 427 -4.33 14.51 -17.32
CA GLY A 427 -5.71 14.60 -17.78
C GLY A 427 -6.27 16.02 -17.80
N VAL A 428 -5.46 17.04 -17.45
CA VAL A 428 -5.88 18.44 -17.50
C VAL A 428 -5.53 19.00 -18.87
N ASP A 429 -6.53 19.56 -19.54
CA ASP A 429 -6.32 20.24 -20.81
C ASP A 429 -5.44 21.49 -20.63
N ALA A 430 -4.45 21.62 -21.51
CA ALA A 430 -3.57 22.79 -21.52
C ALA A 430 -4.32 24.05 -21.96
N LEU A 431 -3.94 25.21 -21.43
CA LEU A 431 -4.52 26.52 -21.79
C LEU A 431 -4.38 26.89 -23.29
N ARG A 432 -3.46 26.23 -24.01
CA ARG A 432 -3.22 26.40 -25.45
C ARG A 432 -2.86 25.07 -26.09
N GLU A 433 -3.41 24.78 -27.26
CA GLU A 433 -2.95 23.69 -28.11
C GLU A 433 -1.59 24.07 -28.75
N GLY A 434 -0.60 23.18 -28.61
CA GLY A 434 0.74 23.33 -29.18
C GLY A 434 1.76 23.99 -28.25
N SER A 435 2.89 23.30 -28.07
CA SER A 435 4.04 23.67 -27.23
C SER A 435 3.74 23.86 -25.72
N ALA A 436 4.80 23.87 -24.90
CA ALA A 436 4.75 23.90 -23.44
C ALA A 436 3.74 24.91 -22.87
N ALA A 437 2.69 24.41 -22.22
CA ALA A 437 1.65 25.24 -21.66
C ALA A 437 1.60 25.07 -20.14
N GLU A 438 1.67 26.19 -19.44
CA GLU A 438 1.25 26.27 -18.05
C GLU A 438 -0.23 25.87 -17.97
N LEU A 439 -0.56 25.03 -17.01
CA LEU A 439 -1.93 24.61 -16.73
C LEU A 439 -2.64 25.75 -16.00
N ALA A 440 -3.93 25.94 -16.29
CA ALA A 440 -4.73 26.89 -15.54
C ALA A 440 -4.76 26.48 -14.07
N ASP A 441 -4.42 27.40 -13.16
CA ASP A 441 -4.36 27.12 -11.71
C ASP A 441 -5.67 26.50 -11.21
N ALA A 442 -6.83 27.05 -11.58
CA ALA A 442 -8.13 26.51 -11.22
C ALA A 442 -8.37 25.08 -11.75
N ALA A 443 -7.94 24.77 -12.98
CA ALA A 443 -8.11 23.45 -13.57
C ALA A 443 -7.21 22.41 -12.89
N LEU A 444 -5.98 22.80 -12.56
CA LEU A 444 -5.04 21.92 -11.86
C LEU A 444 -5.50 21.67 -10.41
N ARG A 445 -5.96 22.70 -9.70
CA ARG A 445 -6.55 22.57 -8.35
C ARG A 445 -7.76 21.63 -8.34
N GLY A 446 -8.63 21.74 -9.34
CA GLY A 446 -9.83 20.93 -9.48
C GLY A 446 -9.62 19.53 -10.06
N ALA A 447 -8.41 19.19 -10.50
CA ALA A 447 -8.14 17.91 -11.13
C ALA A 447 -8.37 16.74 -10.15
N ALA A 448 -9.03 15.69 -10.62
CA ALA A 448 -9.33 14.51 -9.82
C ALA A 448 -8.06 13.68 -9.59
N MET A 449 -7.82 13.31 -8.33
CA MET A 449 -6.68 12.51 -7.93
C MET A 449 -6.98 11.01 -8.10
N PRO A 450 -5.98 10.17 -8.43
CA PRO A 450 -6.15 8.71 -8.51
C PRO A 450 -6.70 8.08 -7.22
N ASP A 451 -6.32 8.65 -6.08
CA ASP A 451 -6.68 8.19 -4.74
C ASP A 451 -8.02 8.79 -4.24
N GLY A 452 -8.70 9.57 -5.09
CA GLY A 452 -9.96 10.28 -4.78
C GLY A 452 -9.77 11.74 -4.36
N GLY A 453 -10.83 12.54 -4.50
CA GLY A 453 -10.81 13.98 -4.23
C GLY A 453 -10.08 14.79 -5.31
N THR A 454 -9.86 16.08 -5.05
CA THR A 454 -9.10 16.98 -5.95
C THR A 454 -7.68 17.25 -5.46
N VAL A 455 -6.82 17.77 -6.35
CA VAL A 455 -5.46 18.21 -5.98
C VAL A 455 -5.49 19.23 -4.84
N GLU A 456 -6.40 20.20 -4.90
CA GLU A 456 -6.53 21.23 -3.86
C GLU A 456 -6.94 20.64 -2.51
N GLU A 457 -7.89 19.71 -2.50
CA GLU A 457 -8.31 19.04 -1.26
C GLU A 457 -7.16 18.27 -0.61
N ALA A 458 -6.33 17.60 -1.42
CA ALA A 458 -5.18 16.85 -0.95
C ALA A 458 -4.06 17.78 -0.42
N VAL A 459 -3.80 18.90 -1.11
CA VAL A 459 -2.85 19.94 -0.66
C VAL A 459 -3.28 20.55 0.67
N VAL A 460 -4.56 20.93 0.79
CA VAL A 460 -5.12 21.49 2.03
C VAL A 460 -5.09 20.46 3.17
N GLY A 461 -5.41 19.20 2.87
CA GLY A 461 -5.34 18.10 3.83
C GLY A 461 -3.93 17.93 4.40
N LEU A 462 -2.92 17.92 3.53
CA LEU A 462 -1.52 17.80 3.95
C LEU A 462 -1.05 19.03 4.73
N ALA A 463 -1.39 20.26 4.30
CA ALA A 463 -1.06 21.48 5.04
C ALA A 463 -1.63 21.46 6.48
N GLY A 464 -2.83 20.90 6.63
CA GLY A 464 -3.46 20.69 7.94
C GLY A 464 -2.68 19.71 8.82
N SER A 465 -2.21 18.60 8.27
CA SER A 465 -1.50 17.56 9.04
C SER A 465 -0.07 17.97 9.41
N VAL A 466 0.70 18.51 8.46
CA VAL A 466 2.12 18.90 8.67
C VAL A 466 2.27 20.24 9.38
N ARG A 467 1.19 21.04 9.45
CA ARG A 467 1.13 22.37 10.07
C ARG A 467 2.09 23.42 9.47
N GLU A 468 2.59 23.19 8.26
CA GLU A 468 3.31 24.18 7.45
C GLU A 468 2.44 24.63 6.27
N ASN A 469 2.79 25.77 5.67
CA ASN A 469 2.26 26.17 4.38
C ASN A 469 2.70 25.18 3.30
N VAL A 470 1.76 24.34 2.87
CA VAL A 470 1.90 23.52 1.67
C VAL A 470 1.04 24.12 0.58
N ARG A 471 1.62 24.39 -0.58
CA ARG A 471 0.90 25.00 -1.71
C ARG A 471 1.22 24.32 -3.03
N LEU A 472 0.18 24.08 -3.81
CA LEU A 472 0.31 23.90 -5.25
C LEU A 472 0.70 25.24 -5.86
N ARG A 473 1.84 25.29 -6.55
CA ARG A 473 2.36 26.53 -7.11
C ARG A 473 2.05 26.67 -8.59
N ARG A 474 2.42 25.67 -9.39
CA ARG A 474 2.25 25.69 -10.85
C ARG A 474 2.35 24.28 -11.40
N GLY A 475 1.76 24.07 -12.57
CA GLY A 475 1.92 22.84 -13.33
C GLY A 475 2.01 23.14 -14.82
N PHE A 476 2.69 22.28 -15.54
CA PHE A 476 2.89 22.41 -16.98
C PHE A 476 2.60 21.07 -17.63
N ARG A 477 2.04 21.13 -18.83
CA ARG A 477 1.79 19.96 -19.67
C ARG A 477 2.42 20.18 -21.04
N LEU A 478 3.07 19.14 -21.54
CA LEU A 478 3.69 19.12 -22.85
C LEU A 478 3.19 17.90 -23.61
N ALA A 479 2.67 18.14 -24.81
CA ALA A 479 2.20 17.10 -25.72
C ALA A 479 2.97 17.16 -27.04
N ALA A 480 3.15 16.00 -27.66
CA ALA A 480 3.75 15.85 -28.98
C ALA A 480 2.82 14.98 -29.86
N PRO A 481 1.76 15.56 -30.45
CA PRO A 481 0.89 14.82 -31.37
C PRO A 481 1.70 14.19 -32.52
N GLY A 482 1.60 12.87 -32.70
CA GLY A 482 2.41 12.13 -33.69
C GLY A 482 3.92 12.16 -33.42
N GLY A 483 4.34 12.60 -32.24
CA GLY A 483 5.74 12.69 -31.83
C GLY A 483 5.99 11.97 -30.51
N VAL A 484 7.04 12.40 -29.83
CA VAL A 484 7.47 11.84 -28.55
C VAL A 484 7.78 12.94 -27.54
N VAL A 485 7.58 12.65 -26.26
CA VAL A 485 7.91 13.56 -25.16
C VAL A 485 8.97 12.92 -24.28
N GLY A 486 10.15 13.54 -24.26
CA GLY A 486 11.24 13.21 -23.35
C GLY A 486 11.05 13.91 -22.01
N ALA A 487 11.38 13.22 -20.94
CA ALA A 487 11.21 13.67 -19.57
C ALA A 487 12.45 13.33 -18.75
N TYR A 488 12.91 14.24 -17.90
CA TYR A 488 14.02 14.02 -16.99
C TYR A 488 13.77 14.71 -15.66
N VAL A 489 14.09 14.03 -14.56
CA VAL A 489 14.03 14.55 -13.19
C VAL A 489 15.43 14.51 -12.60
N HIS A 490 15.88 15.65 -12.07
CA HIS A 490 17.17 15.79 -11.41
C HIS A 490 17.02 15.91 -9.90
N SER A 491 18.04 15.43 -9.18
CA SER A 491 17.99 15.24 -7.72
C SER A 491 16.76 14.42 -7.31
N ALA A 492 16.60 13.25 -7.93
CA ALA A 492 15.44 12.41 -7.74
C ALA A 492 15.42 11.82 -6.33
N VAL A 493 14.28 11.96 -5.64
CA VAL A 493 14.04 11.40 -4.30
C VAL A 493 13.17 10.14 -4.35
N ALA A 494 12.45 9.95 -5.45
CA ALA A 494 11.67 8.78 -5.82
C ALA A 494 11.44 8.79 -7.35
N PRO A 495 10.95 7.71 -7.97
CA PRO A 495 10.59 7.72 -9.39
C PRO A 495 9.63 8.87 -9.71
N GLY A 496 10.00 9.72 -10.68
CA GLY A 496 9.20 10.89 -11.09
C GLY A 496 9.22 12.08 -10.11
N LEU A 497 9.91 12.02 -8.97
CA LEU A 497 9.93 13.08 -7.97
C LEU A 497 11.35 13.62 -7.74
N GLY A 498 11.53 14.94 -7.76
CA GLY A 498 12.84 15.56 -7.54
C GLY A 498 12.78 17.06 -7.30
N ARG A 499 13.90 17.76 -7.53
CA ARG A 499 14.02 19.22 -7.33
C ARG A 499 13.95 20.02 -8.61
N ILE A 500 14.32 19.40 -9.73
CA ILE A 500 14.27 20.02 -11.05
C ILE A 500 13.74 18.98 -12.03
N ALA A 501 12.87 19.39 -12.94
CA ALA A 501 12.33 18.55 -13.99
C ALA A 501 12.40 19.27 -15.33
N GLY A 502 12.67 18.51 -16.38
CA GLY A 502 12.73 18.96 -17.76
C GLY A 502 11.84 18.09 -18.65
N LEU A 503 11.10 18.72 -19.56
CA LEU A 503 10.33 18.06 -20.62
C LEU A 503 10.77 18.60 -21.97
N VAL A 504 10.79 17.75 -23.00
CA VAL A 504 11.06 18.13 -24.40
C VAL A 504 10.13 17.38 -25.33
N SER A 505 9.48 18.08 -26.26
CA SER A 505 8.67 17.48 -27.32
C SER A 505 9.45 17.44 -28.62
N LEU A 506 9.54 16.24 -29.21
CA LEU A 506 10.05 16.03 -30.55
C LEU A 506 8.93 15.55 -31.47
N GLN A 507 8.84 16.13 -32.65
CA GLN A 507 7.94 15.71 -33.72
C GLN A 507 8.73 15.52 -35.01
N SER A 508 8.15 14.85 -36.00
CA SER A 508 8.74 14.78 -37.34
C SER A 508 7.92 15.59 -38.33
N SER A 509 8.58 16.31 -39.22
CA SER A 509 7.90 16.98 -40.33
C SER A 509 7.39 16.00 -41.40
N SER A 510 7.95 14.78 -41.42
CA SER A 510 7.61 13.72 -42.39
C SER A 510 6.45 12.81 -41.95
N GLY A 511 5.76 13.11 -40.86
CA GLY A 511 4.61 12.35 -40.35
C GLY A 511 4.82 11.83 -38.93
N ALA A 512 3.94 10.93 -38.48
CA ALA A 512 4.01 10.39 -37.12
C ALA A 512 5.26 9.52 -36.92
N LEU A 513 5.97 9.73 -35.80
CA LEU A 513 7.08 8.87 -35.41
C LEU A 513 6.55 7.49 -35.00
N ALA A 514 7.09 6.43 -35.59
CA ALA A 514 6.73 5.05 -35.28
C ALA A 514 7.95 4.12 -35.30
N GLY A 515 7.81 2.94 -34.68
CA GLY A 515 8.83 1.89 -34.70
C GLY A 515 10.19 2.36 -34.17
N ALA A 516 11.28 1.97 -34.84
CA ALA A 516 12.64 2.31 -34.43
C ALA A 516 12.91 3.82 -34.37
N ALA A 517 12.29 4.60 -35.26
CA ALA A 517 12.43 6.06 -35.27
C ALA A 517 11.81 6.70 -34.02
N ALA A 518 10.66 6.18 -33.54
CA ALA A 518 10.04 6.64 -32.29
C ALA A 518 10.90 6.30 -31.06
N VAL A 519 11.46 5.09 -31.00
CA VAL A 519 12.33 4.67 -29.89
C VAL A 519 13.60 5.55 -29.83
N GLY A 520 14.28 5.71 -30.96
CA GLY A 520 15.47 6.57 -31.03
C GLY A 520 15.17 8.04 -30.74
N ALA A 521 14.03 8.55 -31.22
CA ALA A 521 13.58 9.90 -30.88
C ALA A 521 13.27 10.05 -29.39
N GLN A 522 12.71 9.03 -28.73
CA GLN A 522 12.43 9.05 -27.29
C GLN A 522 13.71 9.12 -26.47
N GLU A 523 14.75 8.36 -26.85
CA GLU A 523 16.07 8.43 -26.21
C GLU A 523 16.71 9.81 -26.39
N LEU A 524 16.64 10.38 -27.60
CA LEU A 524 17.15 11.73 -27.86
C LEU A 524 16.39 12.77 -27.04
N ALA A 525 15.05 12.68 -27.01
CA ALA A 525 14.21 13.61 -26.26
C ALA A 525 14.54 13.57 -24.75
N HIS A 526 14.84 12.39 -24.19
CA HIS A 526 15.29 12.25 -22.81
C HIS A 526 16.64 12.96 -22.56
N LYS A 527 17.62 12.78 -23.45
CA LYS A 527 18.91 13.48 -23.36
C LYS A 527 18.77 15.00 -23.51
N LEU A 528 17.87 15.45 -24.37
CA LEU A 528 17.54 16.88 -24.51
C LEU A 528 16.79 17.42 -23.27
N ALA A 529 15.98 16.61 -22.60
CA ALA A 529 15.39 17.00 -21.32
C ALA A 529 16.48 17.20 -20.24
N MET A 530 17.53 16.38 -20.24
CA MET A 530 18.72 16.60 -19.40
C MET A 530 19.44 17.92 -19.76
N GLN A 531 19.61 18.20 -21.06
CA GLN A 531 20.15 19.47 -21.55
C GLN A 531 19.37 20.65 -21.00
N VAL A 532 18.04 20.62 -21.10
CA VAL A 532 17.15 21.69 -20.61
C VAL A 532 17.33 21.91 -19.11
N VAL A 533 17.43 20.83 -18.32
CA VAL A 533 17.66 20.95 -16.87
C VAL A 533 19.01 21.62 -16.56
N GLY A 534 20.08 21.20 -17.23
CA GLY A 534 21.45 21.65 -16.96
C GLY A 534 21.80 23.02 -17.55
N ALA A 535 21.31 23.34 -18.75
CA ALA A 535 21.70 24.54 -19.50
C ALA A 535 20.71 25.71 -19.36
N VAL A 536 19.56 25.51 -18.70
CA VAL A 536 18.58 26.55 -18.35
C VAL A 536 18.21 27.49 -19.53
N PRO A 537 17.83 26.95 -20.70
CA PRO A 537 17.41 27.79 -21.83
C PRO A 537 16.15 28.58 -21.49
N ARG A 538 16.05 29.81 -22.01
CA ARG A 538 14.87 30.69 -21.85
C ARG A 538 13.95 30.64 -23.07
N TYR A 539 14.51 30.39 -24.25
CA TYR A 539 13.81 30.36 -25.52
C TYR A 539 14.21 29.11 -26.30
N LEU A 540 13.38 28.67 -27.24
CA LEU A 540 13.75 27.53 -28.10
C LEU A 540 14.72 27.98 -29.21
N LYS A 541 14.42 29.11 -29.84
CA LYS A 541 15.12 29.62 -31.03
C LYS A 541 15.21 31.16 -31.01
N ARG A 542 16.13 31.71 -31.80
CA ARG A 542 16.40 33.17 -31.86
C ARG A 542 15.14 34.01 -32.14
N SER A 543 14.25 33.53 -33.00
CA SER A 543 13.03 34.26 -33.37
C SER A 543 11.98 34.35 -32.25
N GLN A 544 12.16 33.64 -31.14
CA GLN A 544 11.31 33.74 -29.96
C GLN A 544 11.85 34.72 -28.92
N VAL A 545 13.06 35.27 -29.11
CA VAL A 545 13.61 36.27 -28.20
C VAL A 545 12.90 37.61 -28.44
N PRO A 546 12.29 38.24 -27.40
CA PRO A 546 11.63 39.53 -27.54
C PRO A 546 12.59 40.63 -28.01
N SER A 547 12.12 41.49 -28.92
CA SER A 547 12.93 42.60 -29.45
C SER A 547 13.42 43.54 -28.33
N ALA A 548 12.58 43.82 -27.34
CA ALA A 548 12.95 44.65 -26.20
C ALA A 548 14.15 44.10 -25.42
N ALA A 549 14.19 42.78 -25.17
CA ALA A 549 15.32 42.13 -24.49
C ALA A 549 16.60 42.20 -25.33
N LEU A 550 16.48 42.07 -26.67
CA LEU A 550 17.63 42.21 -27.58
C LEU A 550 18.16 43.64 -27.65
N GLU A 551 17.27 44.62 -27.67
CA GLU A 551 17.63 46.05 -27.69
C GLU A 551 18.34 46.46 -26.40
N GLU A 552 17.82 46.02 -25.25
CA GLU A 552 18.42 46.28 -23.94
C GLU A 552 19.80 45.64 -23.81
N GLU A 553 19.92 44.35 -24.16
CA GLU A 553 21.19 43.62 -24.13
C GLU A 553 22.21 44.25 -25.10
N SER A 554 21.79 44.56 -26.33
CA SER A 554 22.63 45.21 -27.34
C SER A 554 23.17 46.57 -26.85
N LYS A 555 22.32 47.38 -26.21
CA LYS A 555 22.73 48.66 -25.63
C LYS A 555 23.78 48.47 -24.53
N LEU A 556 23.55 47.52 -23.62
CA LEU A 556 24.47 47.21 -22.52
C LEU A 556 25.83 46.74 -23.06
N LEU A 557 25.84 45.84 -24.05
CA LEU A 557 27.04 45.34 -24.70
C LEU A 557 27.81 46.44 -25.44
N ARG A 558 27.10 47.37 -26.09
CA ARG A 558 27.69 48.52 -26.78
C ARG A 558 28.35 49.48 -25.79
N GLU A 559 27.69 49.80 -24.67
CA GLU A 559 28.25 50.62 -23.60
C GLU A 559 29.51 49.98 -22.99
N GLN A 560 29.49 48.66 -22.75
CA GLN A 560 30.67 47.93 -22.28
C GLN A 560 31.83 47.98 -23.28
N ALA A 561 31.55 47.81 -24.58
CA ALA A 561 32.57 47.85 -25.62
C ALA A 561 33.20 49.25 -25.75
N LEU A 562 32.41 50.32 -25.66
CA LEU A 562 32.89 51.71 -25.66
C LEU A 562 33.74 52.03 -24.42
N LYS A 563 33.30 51.61 -23.22
CA LYS A 563 34.06 51.78 -21.97
C LYS A 563 35.42 51.07 -21.99
N SER A 564 35.57 50.03 -22.81
CA SER A 564 36.84 49.31 -22.98
C SER A 564 37.85 50.01 -23.91
N GLY A 565 37.57 51.25 -24.37
CA GLY A 565 38.50 52.06 -25.17
C GLY A 565 38.63 51.62 -26.63
N LYS A 566 37.69 50.81 -27.13
CA LYS A 566 37.75 50.26 -28.49
C LYS A 566 37.14 51.22 -29.53
N PRO A 567 37.68 51.31 -30.76
CA PRO A 567 37.16 52.17 -31.81
C PRO A 567 35.71 51.83 -32.20
N GLU A 568 34.85 52.84 -32.42
CA GLU A 568 33.43 52.66 -32.79
C GLU A 568 33.21 51.69 -33.95
N LYS A 569 34.07 51.74 -34.98
CA LYS A 569 33.99 50.84 -36.14
C LYS A 569 34.12 49.35 -35.82
N ILE A 570 34.75 48.99 -34.70
CA ILE A 570 34.93 47.60 -34.25
C ILE A 570 33.85 47.23 -33.21
N VAL A 571 33.26 48.22 -32.55
CA VAL A 571 32.22 48.03 -31.53
C VAL A 571 31.04 47.24 -32.10
N ASP A 572 30.53 47.60 -33.27
CA ASP A 572 29.37 46.92 -33.86
C ASP A 572 29.65 45.44 -34.16
N ARG A 573 30.87 45.11 -34.62
CA ARG A 573 31.31 43.72 -34.83
C ARG A 573 31.45 42.95 -33.52
N ILE A 574 31.91 43.62 -32.46
CA ILE A 574 32.01 43.01 -31.12
C ILE A 574 30.63 42.75 -30.54
N VAL A 575 29.71 43.70 -30.66
CA VAL A 575 28.32 43.56 -30.19
C VAL A 575 27.65 42.41 -30.93
N ALA A 576 27.79 42.30 -32.25
CA ALA A 576 27.25 41.18 -33.03
C ALA A 576 27.75 39.81 -32.53
N GLY A 577 29.07 39.66 -32.30
CA GLY A 577 29.62 38.41 -31.76
C GLY A 577 29.18 38.09 -30.33
N ARG A 578 29.01 39.12 -29.49
CA ARG A 578 28.49 38.94 -28.12
C ARG A 578 26.99 38.63 -28.10
N LEU A 579 26.21 39.17 -29.03
CA LEU A 579 24.82 38.78 -29.23
C LEU A 579 24.69 37.33 -29.71
N ASP A 580 25.60 36.85 -30.56
CA ASP A 580 25.67 35.44 -30.93
C ASP A 580 25.94 34.55 -29.71
N LYS A 581 26.82 34.98 -28.80
CA LYS A 581 27.04 34.29 -27.52
C LYS A 581 25.78 34.31 -26.64
N PHE A 582 25.12 35.46 -26.53
CA PHE A 582 23.85 35.59 -25.81
C PHE A 582 22.81 34.59 -26.32
N TYR A 583 22.63 34.48 -27.65
CA TYR A 583 21.76 33.45 -28.23
C TYR A 583 22.18 32.03 -27.86
N GLY A 584 23.50 31.74 -27.87
CA GLY A 584 24.04 30.46 -27.42
C GLY A 584 23.81 30.16 -25.95
N GLU A 585 23.55 31.16 -25.10
CA GLU A 585 23.23 30.99 -23.69
C GLU A 585 21.71 30.84 -23.48
N VAL A 586 20.88 31.63 -24.17
CA VAL A 586 19.43 31.70 -23.90
C VAL A 586 18.55 30.85 -24.82
N CYS A 587 19.02 30.45 -26.01
CA CYS A 587 18.24 29.67 -26.97
C CYS A 587 18.68 28.20 -27.01
N LEU A 588 17.78 27.27 -26.68
CA LEU A 588 18.07 25.83 -26.62
C LEU A 588 18.72 25.29 -27.90
N LEU A 589 18.23 25.66 -29.08
CA LEU A 589 18.79 25.17 -30.35
C LEU A 589 20.21 25.68 -30.65
N GLU A 590 20.61 26.80 -30.04
CA GLU A 590 21.93 27.43 -30.24
C GLU A 590 22.95 27.00 -29.18
N GLN A 591 22.49 26.40 -28.07
CA GLN A 591 23.35 25.93 -26.99
C GLN A 591 24.28 24.83 -27.46
N ALA A 592 25.51 24.85 -26.93
CA ALA A 592 26.40 23.70 -26.98
C ALA A 592 25.76 22.53 -26.24
N TYR A 593 25.85 21.34 -26.83
CA TYR A 593 25.25 20.15 -26.27
C TYR A 593 26.12 19.61 -25.12
N ILE A 594 25.52 19.40 -23.94
CA ILE A 594 26.26 19.07 -22.71
C ILE A 594 27.04 17.75 -22.84
N MET A 595 26.55 16.78 -23.62
CA MET A 595 27.25 15.51 -23.81
C MET A 595 28.33 15.57 -24.90
N ASP A 596 28.28 16.57 -25.78
CA ASP A 596 29.27 16.79 -26.85
C ASP A 596 29.34 18.28 -27.17
N GLY A 597 30.27 18.98 -26.49
CA GLY A 597 30.38 20.43 -26.53
C GLY A 597 30.83 21.00 -27.88
N ASP A 598 31.28 20.15 -28.80
CA ASP A 598 31.68 20.55 -30.16
C ASP A 598 30.44 20.76 -31.07
N LEU A 599 29.29 20.23 -30.67
CA LEU A 599 28.04 20.32 -31.42
C LEU A 599 27.03 21.21 -30.72
N LYS A 600 26.22 21.94 -31.50
CA LYS A 600 25.01 22.59 -30.97
C LYS A 600 23.85 21.60 -30.94
N VAL A 601 22.87 21.86 -30.08
CA VAL A 601 21.64 21.05 -29.99
C VAL A 601 20.95 20.88 -31.35
N GLN A 602 20.89 21.94 -32.18
CA GLN A 602 20.32 21.83 -33.53
C GLN A 602 21.10 20.89 -34.47
N ASP A 603 22.41 20.76 -34.27
CA ASP A 603 23.25 19.88 -35.09
C ASP A 603 23.04 18.43 -34.67
N VAL A 604 22.95 18.18 -33.37
CA VAL A 604 22.60 16.86 -32.81
C VAL A 604 21.22 16.42 -33.31
N LEU A 605 20.21 17.31 -33.28
CA LEU A 605 18.87 17.03 -33.82
C LEU A 605 18.91 16.61 -35.29
N LYS A 606 19.65 17.35 -36.12
CA LYS A 606 19.80 17.05 -37.56
C LYS A 606 20.53 15.72 -37.79
N GLN A 607 21.62 15.47 -37.05
CA GLN A 607 22.40 14.24 -37.17
C GLN A 607 21.58 13.02 -36.76
N SER A 608 20.92 13.06 -35.61
CA SER A 608 20.04 11.99 -35.15
C SER A 608 18.83 11.79 -36.07
N GLY A 609 18.25 12.87 -36.60
CA GLY A 609 17.18 12.77 -37.59
C GLY A 609 17.60 12.00 -38.84
N LYS A 610 18.78 12.30 -39.40
CA LYS A 610 19.35 11.55 -40.53
C LYS A 610 19.56 10.07 -40.21
N GLN A 611 20.09 9.75 -39.02
CA GLN A 611 20.30 8.37 -38.58
C GLN A 611 19.00 7.59 -38.43
N LEU A 612 17.93 8.25 -37.95
CA LEU A 612 16.63 7.65 -37.72
C LEU A 612 15.71 7.68 -38.96
N GLY A 613 16.15 8.30 -40.06
CA GLY A 613 15.34 8.47 -41.27
C GLY A 613 14.12 9.38 -41.06
N ALA A 614 14.19 10.33 -40.11
CA ALA A 614 13.10 11.23 -39.76
C ALA A 614 13.60 12.69 -39.69
N ASP A 615 12.80 13.65 -40.16
CA ASP A 615 13.14 15.07 -40.03
C ASP A 615 12.64 15.59 -38.68
N LEU A 616 13.46 15.38 -37.65
CA LEU A 616 13.13 15.70 -36.26
C LEU A 616 13.13 17.20 -35.99
N GLN A 617 12.06 17.67 -35.35
CA GLN A 617 11.87 19.02 -34.88
C GLN A 617 11.60 19.03 -33.39
N LEU A 618 12.34 19.86 -32.66
CA LEU A 618 12.03 20.19 -31.28
C LEU A 618 10.95 21.27 -31.28
N THR A 619 9.79 20.97 -30.71
CA THR A 619 8.61 21.86 -30.78
C THR A 619 8.28 22.58 -29.49
N GLY A 620 8.81 22.11 -28.36
CA GLY A 620 8.61 22.73 -27.06
C GLY A 620 9.49 22.10 -25.99
N PHE A 621 9.73 22.86 -24.93
CA PHE A 621 10.37 22.35 -23.73
C PHE A 621 9.77 23.01 -22.48
N VAL A 622 9.85 22.32 -21.35
CA VAL A 622 9.51 22.84 -20.03
C VAL A 622 10.70 22.60 -19.13
N ARG A 623 11.02 23.58 -18.29
CA ARG A 623 11.92 23.41 -17.14
C ARG A 623 11.21 23.93 -15.90
N VAL A 624 11.17 23.13 -14.84
CA VAL A 624 10.64 23.56 -13.54
C VAL A 624 11.67 23.26 -12.48
N GLN A 625 12.03 24.27 -11.70
CA GLN A 625 12.87 24.13 -10.52
C GLN A 625 12.07 24.57 -9.29
N VAL A 626 12.12 23.76 -8.24
CA VAL A 626 11.52 24.10 -6.94
C VAL A 626 12.05 25.44 -6.46
N GLY A 627 11.15 26.35 -6.08
CA GLY A 627 11.52 27.62 -5.47
C GLY A 627 11.96 28.70 -6.45
N GLU A 628 12.06 28.40 -7.75
CA GLU A 628 12.58 29.34 -8.75
C GLU A 628 11.73 30.62 -8.80
N GLY A 629 12.32 31.79 -8.56
CA GLY A 629 11.61 33.07 -8.53
C GLY A 629 10.92 33.39 -7.20
N LEU A 630 11.18 32.62 -6.15
CA LEU A 630 10.82 32.96 -4.77
C LEU A 630 12.09 33.42 -4.03
N GLU A 631 12.05 34.58 -3.38
CA GLU A 631 13.16 35.07 -2.58
C GLU A 631 13.32 34.22 -1.32
N ALA A 632 14.47 33.56 -1.15
CA ALA A 632 14.74 32.81 0.06
C ALA A 632 14.88 33.78 1.24
N GLU A 633 13.96 33.71 2.21
CA GLU A 633 14.02 34.49 3.44
C GLU A 633 15.22 34.01 4.28
N GLN A 634 16.31 34.79 4.29
CA GLN A 634 17.51 34.46 5.05
C GLN A 634 17.33 34.91 6.49
N LYS A 635 16.97 33.99 7.39
CA LYS A 635 16.78 34.29 8.82
C LYS A 635 18.10 34.23 9.57
N ASP A 636 18.46 35.33 10.23
CA ASP A 636 19.59 35.39 11.16
C ASP A 636 19.16 34.84 12.53
N PHE A 637 19.48 33.57 12.76
CA PHE A 637 19.14 32.86 13.98
C PHE A 637 19.73 33.54 15.24
N ALA A 638 20.90 34.18 15.13
CA ALA A 638 21.53 34.86 16.26
C ALA A 638 20.75 36.12 16.65
N ALA A 639 20.26 36.87 15.67
CA ALA A 639 19.40 38.04 15.89
C ALA A 639 18.04 37.65 16.49
N GLU A 640 17.42 36.57 16.00
CA GLU A 640 16.11 36.10 16.48
C GLU A 640 16.17 35.58 17.93
N VAL A 641 17.23 34.84 18.28
CA VAL A 641 17.51 34.41 19.67
C VAL A 641 17.76 35.61 20.58
N ALA A 642 18.51 36.62 20.10
CA ALA A 642 18.77 37.83 20.88
C ALA A 642 17.47 38.64 21.14
N GLU A 643 16.56 38.71 20.17
CA GLU A 643 15.25 39.37 20.34
C GLU A 643 14.34 38.62 21.30
N THR A 644 14.25 37.28 21.20
CA THR A 644 13.40 36.49 22.11
C THR A 644 13.91 36.54 23.55
N LEU A 645 15.23 36.53 23.77
CA LEU A 645 15.82 36.72 25.11
C LEU A 645 15.58 38.14 25.65
N LYS A 646 15.57 39.18 24.79
CA LYS A 646 15.18 40.54 25.20
C LYS A 646 13.71 40.64 25.56
N ALA A 647 12.83 40.03 24.78
CA ALA A 647 11.39 40.05 25.02
C ALA A 647 10.98 39.26 26.28
N ALA A 648 11.73 38.22 26.65
CA ALA A 648 11.53 37.47 27.90
C ALA A 648 12.13 38.16 29.15
N ALA A 649 12.98 39.17 28.95
CA ALA A 649 13.60 39.96 30.02
C ALA A 649 12.82 41.25 30.37
N VAL A 650 11.71 41.52 29.66
CA VAL A 650 10.71 42.56 29.94
C VAL A 650 9.47 41.90 30.50
#